data_AF-A0A941VMJ3-F1
#
_entry.id   AF-A0A941VMJ3-F1
#
_cell.length_a   1.000
_cell.length_b   1.000
_cell.length_c   1.000
_cell.angle_alpha   90.00
_cell.angle_beta   90.00
_cell.angle_gamma   90.00
#
_symmetry.space_group_name_H-M   'P 1'
#
loop_
_entity.id
_entity.type
_entity.pdbx_description
1 polymer ?
#
loop_
_entity_poly.entity_id
_entity_poly.type
_entity_poly.pdbx_seq_one_letter_code
_entity_poly.pdbx_strand_id
1 'polypeptide(L)'
;RPATLAAAQTWLAPLAAAAAALSASLADRDSASAAAAEGDAQWWAQALTRQCQSAMDELAWLAPWLALPAASGRLRGMLDSIEIPTLRELAAGSAEWMAAVGQEPDAAATPVERAWLDEFRRHVAAASGSARERIATIERLAQQAGEMAAMEYDFLYDKGRHLLAIGYNAGEHRQDASFYDLLASEARLSSFVAIAQGKLPQESWFALGRLLTTAGGEPTLLSWSGSMFEYLMPLLVMPTYENTLLDQTYRAAVERQIAYGKHRGVAWGMSECGYNTVDTALNYQYRAFGVPGLGLKRGLAEDLVIAPYASALALMVSPEAACLNLQRLAAEGLAGPYGFYEAVDYTAARLPRGQSSAVVRSFMAHHQGMVFLSLAYLMLNRPMQRRFESDPMFQATSLLLQERVPKAGAFQLHAAEFSSVRAPANEPEMPVRVLSTPDTPIPEVQLLSNGRYHVMVTNAGGGYSRWKDLAVTRWREDTTRDNWGTFCYIRDVKSGVYWSNTHQPTLKRAETYQAIFSEGRAEFRRRDHDYDTHTEIVVSPEDDIELRRVRITNRTRTRRTIEVTSYAEVVLAAPAADALHPAFSNLFVQTEIMRERQAILCTRRPRSQDEHAPWMLHLMAVRGAEVVEISYETDRMRFIGRGRSVAAPQAMVDSAALSGSAGSVLDPITAIRYRITLEPEQAATIDMVCGIGATRDAALSLAGKYQDRQLADRVFELAWTHSQVVLRQINATEADAQLYGRLASSVIYANSSMRAEPGVLGKNRRGQSGLWGYAISGDLPIVLLQIGDLANIDLLRQLVQAHAYWRLKGLAVDLVIWNEDRAGYRQLLHDQIMGLIAAGIEAHVIDRPGGIFVRPAEQISDEDRILVQSVARAIISDRRGALADQINRRGFVERRTSRAKQIDRRSFVEKRVSPLVPTRNH
;
A
#
# COMPACT_ATOMS: atom_id res chain seq x y z
N ARG A 1 50.75 6.63 -26.23
CA ARG A 1 50.49 7.07 -24.85
C ARG A 1 51.82 7.56 -24.28
N PRO A 2 51.87 8.67 -23.54
CA PRO A 2 53.12 9.11 -22.92
C PRO A 2 53.65 8.01 -22.00
N ALA A 3 54.93 7.67 -22.12
CA ALA A 3 55.58 6.64 -21.30
C ALA A 3 56.28 7.23 -20.06
N THR A 4 56.53 8.54 -20.06
CA THR A 4 57.24 9.27 -18.99
C THR A 4 56.44 10.48 -18.53
N LEU A 5 56.68 10.94 -17.30
CA LEU A 5 55.98 12.10 -16.73
C LEU A 5 56.25 13.39 -17.53
N ALA A 6 57.48 13.58 -18.01
CA ALA A 6 57.86 14.71 -18.86
C ALA A 6 57.12 14.67 -20.22
N ALA A 7 57.01 13.48 -20.83
CA ALA A 7 56.22 13.30 -22.04
C ALA A 7 54.73 13.55 -21.81
N ALA A 8 54.19 13.17 -20.64
CA ALA A 8 52.81 13.45 -20.27
C ALA A 8 52.55 14.94 -20.12
N GLN A 9 53.43 15.69 -19.44
CA GLN A 9 53.34 17.16 -19.33
C GLN A 9 53.41 17.84 -20.70
N THR A 10 54.37 17.42 -21.53
CA THR A 10 54.59 17.97 -22.88
C THR A 10 53.40 17.70 -23.80
N TRP A 11 52.66 16.61 -23.57
CA TRP A 11 51.45 16.29 -24.34
C TRP A 11 50.20 16.99 -23.80
N LEU A 12 50.06 17.09 -22.47
CA LEU A 12 48.91 17.69 -21.81
C LEU A 12 48.89 19.22 -21.93
N ALA A 13 50.05 19.89 -21.88
CA ALA A 13 50.08 21.36 -21.92
C ALA A 13 49.56 21.95 -23.25
N PRO A 14 49.99 21.48 -24.44
CA PRO A 14 49.41 21.90 -25.71
C PRO A 14 47.93 21.52 -25.84
N LEU A 15 47.54 20.34 -25.30
CA LEU A 15 46.14 19.91 -25.33
C LEU A 15 45.25 20.80 -24.47
N ALA A 16 45.71 21.19 -23.27
CA ALA A 16 45.02 22.13 -22.39
C ALA A 16 44.91 23.51 -23.04
N ALA A 17 45.99 24.00 -23.65
CA ALA A 17 45.98 25.27 -24.37
C ALA A 17 45.05 25.24 -25.59
N ALA A 18 45.05 24.16 -26.37
CA ALA A 18 44.15 23.97 -27.50
C ALA A 18 42.68 23.85 -27.06
N ALA A 19 42.40 23.14 -25.96
CA ALA A 19 41.07 23.02 -25.39
C ALA A 19 40.54 24.38 -24.90
N ALA A 20 41.39 25.16 -24.21
CA ALA A 20 41.05 26.50 -23.76
C ALA A 20 40.81 27.46 -24.93
N ALA A 21 41.65 27.42 -25.97
CA ALA A 21 41.49 28.22 -27.18
C ALA A 21 40.21 27.84 -27.94
N LEU A 22 39.90 26.54 -28.04
CA LEU A 22 38.65 26.04 -28.62
C LEU A 22 37.43 26.56 -27.85
N SER A 23 37.45 26.43 -26.52
CA SER A 23 36.37 26.91 -25.65
C SER A 23 36.17 28.43 -25.72
N ALA A 24 37.24 29.20 -25.89
CA ALA A 24 37.17 30.65 -26.08
C ALA A 24 36.62 31.01 -27.47
N SER A 25 37.07 30.31 -28.52
CA SER A 25 36.62 30.55 -29.91
C SER A 25 35.14 30.28 -30.14
N LEU A 26 34.58 29.34 -29.36
CA LEU A 26 33.17 28.99 -29.38
C LEU A 26 32.32 29.95 -28.52
N ALA A 27 32.91 30.57 -27.48
CA ALA A 27 32.25 31.59 -26.67
C ALA A 27 32.05 32.93 -27.43
N ASP A 28 32.97 33.29 -28.32
CA ASP A 28 32.89 34.54 -29.10
C ASP A 28 31.88 34.50 -30.26
N ARG A 29 31.34 33.31 -30.61
CA ARG A 29 30.40 33.13 -31.73
C ARG A 29 28.92 33.26 -31.35
N ASP A 30 28.63 33.61 -30.09
CA ASP A 30 27.28 33.67 -29.51
C ASP A 30 26.42 34.88 -29.98
N SER A 31 26.60 35.35 -31.23
CA SER A 31 25.70 36.31 -31.86
C SER A 31 24.87 35.62 -32.96
N ALA A 32 23.67 35.21 -32.57
CA ALA A 32 22.50 34.85 -33.38
C ALA A 32 22.57 33.56 -34.25
N SER A 33 21.71 32.59 -33.88
CA SER A 33 21.03 31.63 -34.77
C SER A 33 21.57 30.18 -34.95
N ALA A 34 21.95 29.45 -33.88
CA ALA A 34 21.83 27.97 -33.82
C ALA A 34 21.86 27.38 -32.38
N ALA A 35 20.90 27.79 -31.54
CA ALA A 35 20.92 27.64 -30.08
C ALA A 35 20.91 26.22 -29.45
N ALA A 36 20.98 25.11 -30.21
CA ALA A 36 21.01 23.76 -29.64
C ALA A 36 22.31 22.98 -29.93
N ALA A 37 22.80 22.99 -31.17
CA ALA A 37 24.04 22.29 -31.54
C ALA A 37 25.31 23.06 -31.12
N GLU A 38 25.25 24.38 -31.06
CA GLU A 38 26.38 25.23 -30.61
C GLU A 38 26.60 25.13 -29.09
N GLY A 39 25.54 24.89 -28.31
CA GLY A 39 25.61 24.68 -26.86
C GLY A 39 26.34 23.39 -26.46
N ASP A 40 26.13 22.29 -27.19
CA ASP A 40 26.78 21.00 -26.92
C ASP A 40 28.30 21.05 -27.19
N ALA A 41 28.70 21.64 -28.31
CA ALA A 41 30.13 21.80 -28.64
C ALA A 41 30.85 22.65 -27.59
N GLN A 42 30.21 23.73 -27.14
CA GLN A 42 30.75 24.58 -26.07
C GLN A 42 30.86 23.83 -24.74
N TRP A 43 29.85 23.04 -24.37
CA TRP A 43 29.89 22.24 -23.16
C TRP A 43 31.03 21.21 -23.16
N TRP A 44 31.21 20.48 -24.27
CA TRP A 44 32.29 19.50 -24.41
C TRP A 44 33.67 20.15 -24.44
N ALA A 45 33.83 21.32 -25.07
CA ALA A 45 35.09 22.07 -25.06
C ALA A 45 35.46 22.53 -23.63
N GLN A 46 34.48 22.99 -22.84
CA GLN A 46 34.68 23.34 -21.44
C GLN A 46 34.98 22.10 -20.58
N ALA A 47 34.29 20.98 -20.81
CA ALA A 47 34.54 19.73 -20.10
C ALA A 47 35.96 19.22 -20.36
N LEU A 48 36.40 19.23 -21.62
CA LEU A 48 37.77 18.88 -21.99
C LEU A 48 38.80 19.81 -21.32
N THR A 49 38.54 21.12 -21.33
CA THR A 49 39.40 22.10 -20.66
C THR A 49 39.53 21.80 -19.16
N ARG A 50 38.42 21.55 -18.47
CA ARG A 50 38.42 21.18 -17.04
C ARG A 50 39.18 19.88 -16.77
N GLN A 51 39.01 18.86 -17.62
CA GLN A 51 39.70 17.58 -17.49
C GLN A 51 41.20 17.71 -17.72
N CYS A 52 41.62 18.44 -18.75
CA CYS A 52 43.03 18.72 -19.01
C CYS A 52 43.67 19.51 -17.86
N GLN A 53 42.98 20.54 -17.35
CA GLN A 53 43.45 21.31 -16.22
C GLN A 53 43.55 20.45 -14.96
N SER A 54 42.55 19.64 -14.65
CA SER A 54 42.58 18.72 -13.50
C SER A 54 43.74 17.74 -13.59
N ALA A 55 44.04 17.20 -14.78
CA ALA A 55 45.18 16.31 -14.98
C ALA A 55 46.52 17.05 -14.83
N MET A 56 46.60 18.31 -15.28
CA MET A 56 47.77 19.16 -15.05
C MET A 56 47.98 19.50 -13.58
N ASP A 57 46.91 19.82 -12.85
CA ASP A 57 46.95 20.12 -11.43
C ASP A 57 47.39 18.89 -10.62
N GLU A 58 46.89 17.70 -10.99
CA GLU A 58 47.32 16.44 -10.40
C GLU A 58 48.80 16.14 -10.69
N LEU A 59 49.25 16.40 -11.92
CA LEU A 59 50.65 16.25 -12.30
C LEU A 59 51.55 17.24 -11.55
N ALA A 60 51.12 18.49 -11.37
CA ALA A 60 51.85 19.49 -10.60
C ALA A 60 51.92 19.14 -9.12
N TRP A 61 50.87 18.52 -8.57
CA TRP A 61 50.80 18.11 -7.18
C TRP A 61 51.64 16.85 -6.88
N LEU A 62 51.66 15.87 -7.78
CA LEU A 62 52.41 14.61 -7.63
C LEU A 62 53.82 14.65 -8.21
N ALA A 63 54.11 15.55 -9.15
CA ALA A 63 55.41 15.70 -9.80
C ALA A 63 55.84 17.18 -9.93
N PRO A 64 55.92 17.94 -8.82
CA PRO A 64 56.23 19.38 -8.83
C PRO A 64 57.60 19.71 -9.44
N TRP A 65 58.54 18.76 -9.49
CA TRP A 65 59.85 18.95 -10.12
C TRP A 65 59.76 19.22 -11.63
N LEU A 66 58.66 18.86 -12.28
CA LEU A 66 58.42 19.15 -13.70
C LEU A 66 58.24 20.66 -13.98
N ALA A 67 58.05 21.48 -12.94
CA ALA A 67 58.02 22.94 -13.06
C ALA A 67 59.42 23.58 -13.00
N LEU A 68 60.47 22.81 -12.72
CA LEU A 68 61.84 23.34 -12.66
C LEU A 68 62.35 23.73 -14.05
N PRO A 69 63.22 24.76 -14.14
CA PRO A 69 63.93 25.09 -15.38
C PRO A 69 64.70 23.86 -15.91
N ALA A 70 64.82 23.75 -17.24
CA ALA A 70 65.47 22.62 -17.88
C ALA A 70 66.90 22.41 -17.36
N ALA A 71 67.18 21.20 -16.85
CA ALA A 71 68.50 20.84 -16.35
C ALA A 71 69.56 20.79 -17.47
N SER A 72 70.83 21.03 -17.14
CA SER A 72 71.96 20.88 -18.07
C SER A 72 72.34 19.40 -18.27
N GLY A 73 72.64 19.02 -19.52
CA GLY A 73 73.31 17.77 -19.87
C GLY A 73 72.69 16.48 -19.28
N ARG A 74 73.46 15.78 -18.45
CA ARG A 74 73.16 14.44 -17.89
C ARG A 74 71.88 14.41 -17.04
N LEU A 75 71.57 15.48 -16.31
CA LEU A 75 70.41 15.56 -15.42
C LEU A 75 69.08 15.59 -16.20
N ARG A 76 69.08 16.20 -17.38
CA ARG A 76 67.90 16.24 -18.27
C ARG A 76 67.53 14.86 -18.79
N GLY A 77 68.53 14.11 -19.29
CA GLY A 77 68.31 12.75 -19.79
C GLY A 77 67.78 11.79 -18.71
N MET A 78 68.16 11.99 -17.45
CA MET A 78 67.64 11.24 -16.32
C MET A 78 66.17 11.57 -16.03
N LEU A 79 65.79 12.86 -15.95
CA LEU A 79 64.40 13.27 -15.73
C LEU A 79 63.46 12.83 -16.87
N ASP A 80 63.93 12.92 -18.10
CA ASP A 80 63.18 12.52 -19.29
C ASP A 80 62.97 11.00 -19.35
N SER A 81 63.77 10.22 -18.60
CA SER A 81 63.67 8.76 -18.50
C SER A 81 62.80 8.24 -17.34
N ILE A 82 62.27 9.13 -16.49
CA ILE A 82 61.39 8.74 -15.39
C ILE A 82 60.04 8.27 -15.96
N GLU A 83 59.84 6.96 -15.96
CA GLU A 83 58.56 6.33 -16.24
C GLU A 83 57.49 6.81 -15.26
N ILE A 84 56.21 6.69 -15.64
CA ILE A 84 55.09 7.13 -14.78
C ILE A 84 55.00 6.20 -13.56
N PRO A 85 55.34 6.67 -12.34
CA PRO A 85 55.41 5.84 -11.14
C PRO A 85 54.02 5.58 -10.56
N THR A 86 53.86 4.47 -9.86
CA THR A 86 52.72 4.26 -8.95
C THR A 86 52.84 5.17 -7.73
N LEU A 87 51.73 5.40 -7.02
CA LEU A 87 51.75 6.15 -5.75
C LEU A 87 52.69 5.51 -4.71
N ARG A 88 52.80 4.17 -4.68
CA ARG A 88 53.68 3.46 -3.74
C ARG A 88 55.15 3.66 -4.11
N GLU A 89 55.49 3.59 -5.39
CA GLU A 89 56.83 3.92 -5.88
C GLU A 89 57.18 5.39 -5.63
N LEU A 90 56.24 6.33 -5.79
CA LEU A 90 56.48 7.73 -5.47
C LEU A 90 56.64 7.98 -3.95
N ALA A 91 55.91 7.24 -3.13
CA ALA A 91 55.99 7.32 -1.66
C ALA A 91 57.27 6.69 -1.09
N ALA A 92 57.81 5.64 -1.72
CA ALA A 92 59.01 4.91 -1.28
C ALA A 92 60.30 5.34 -2.02
N GLY A 93 60.18 5.67 -3.30
CA GLY A 93 61.26 5.90 -4.27
C GLY A 93 61.99 7.23 -4.10
N SER A 94 61.64 8.04 -3.10
CA SER A 94 62.45 9.23 -2.79
C SER A 94 63.89 8.83 -2.45
N ALA A 95 64.14 7.69 -1.80
CA ALA A 95 65.51 7.26 -1.51
C ALA A 95 66.25 6.74 -2.75
N GLU A 96 65.58 6.01 -3.63
CA GLU A 96 66.17 5.42 -4.84
C GLU A 96 66.44 6.47 -5.92
N TRP A 97 65.51 7.40 -6.13
CA TRP A 97 65.71 8.53 -7.04
C TRP A 97 66.80 9.48 -6.53
N MET A 98 66.88 9.67 -5.21
CA MET A 98 67.95 10.46 -4.60
C MET A 98 69.32 9.76 -4.64
N ALA A 99 69.34 8.42 -4.60
CA ALA A 99 70.56 7.63 -4.80
C ALA A 99 71.01 7.66 -6.27
N ALA A 100 70.08 7.63 -7.23
CA ALA A 100 70.35 7.74 -8.66
C ALA A 100 70.87 9.13 -9.08
N VAL A 101 70.44 10.19 -8.38
CA VAL A 101 70.94 11.57 -8.54
C VAL A 101 72.39 11.74 -8.02
N GLY A 102 72.90 10.76 -7.25
CA GLY A 102 74.28 10.72 -6.77
C GLY A 102 74.50 11.48 -5.47
N GLN A 103 75.07 10.78 -4.48
CA GLN A 103 75.81 11.40 -3.40
C GLN A 103 77.19 11.83 -3.93
N GLU A 104 77.23 13.03 -4.47
CA GLU A 104 78.31 14.05 -4.39
C GLU A 104 78.20 14.95 -5.63
N PRO A 105 78.22 16.29 -5.46
CA PRO A 105 78.52 17.14 -6.59
C PRO A 105 79.93 16.77 -7.05
N ASP A 106 80.06 16.37 -8.32
CA ASP A 106 81.35 16.31 -8.99
C ASP A 106 82.12 17.59 -8.59
N ALA A 107 83.40 17.52 -8.25
CA ALA A 107 84.17 18.70 -7.83
C ALA A 107 84.15 19.82 -8.91
N ALA A 108 83.63 19.51 -10.11
CA ALA A 108 83.35 20.38 -11.24
C ALA A 108 81.92 21.00 -11.32
N ALA A 109 81.02 20.77 -10.35
CA ALA A 109 79.63 21.25 -10.42
C ALA A 109 79.50 22.77 -10.15
N THR A 110 78.85 23.47 -11.07
CA THR A 110 78.63 24.92 -10.96
C THR A 110 77.70 25.27 -9.78
N PRO A 111 77.78 26.49 -9.21
CA PRO A 111 76.84 26.93 -8.15
C PRO A 111 75.37 26.85 -8.57
N VAL A 112 75.09 27.04 -9.86
CA VAL A 112 73.73 26.97 -10.44
C VAL A 112 73.20 25.54 -10.44
N GLU A 113 74.03 24.55 -10.79
CA GLU A 113 73.65 23.13 -10.78
C GLU A 113 73.39 22.62 -9.35
N ARG A 114 74.17 23.09 -8.36
CA ARG A 114 73.93 22.77 -6.95
C ARG A 114 72.59 23.31 -6.44
N ALA A 115 72.29 24.58 -6.74
CA ALA A 115 71.01 25.19 -6.35
C ALA A 115 69.81 24.48 -7.01
N TRP A 116 69.94 24.09 -8.28
CA TRP A 116 68.90 23.33 -8.99
C TRP A 116 68.67 21.95 -8.36
N LEU A 117 69.76 21.23 -8.03
CA LEU A 117 69.69 19.94 -7.37
C LEU A 117 69.00 20.04 -6.00
N ASP A 118 69.32 21.05 -5.19
CA ASP A 118 68.66 21.24 -3.89
C ASP A 118 67.15 21.51 -4.03
N GLU A 119 66.72 22.27 -5.04
CA GLU A 119 65.29 22.46 -5.34
C GLU A 119 64.63 21.15 -5.80
N PHE A 120 65.29 20.40 -6.68
CA PHE A 120 64.80 19.09 -7.14
C PHE A 120 64.59 18.13 -5.96
N ARG A 121 65.55 18.09 -5.02
CA ARG A 121 65.45 17.29 -3.79
C ARG A 121 64.23 17.67 -2.96
N ARG A 122 63.96 18.97 -2.82
CA ARG A 122 62.76 19.47 -2.11
C ARG A 122 61.46 19.06 -2.80
N HIS A 123 61.40 19.17 -4.13
CA HIS A 123 60.22 18.75 -4.89
C HIS A 123 59.97 17.25 -4.86
N VAL A 124 61.01 16.42 -4.94
CA VAL A 124 60.87 14.95 -4.79
C VAL A 124 60.40 14.58 -3.38
N ALA A 125 60.91 15.26 -2.34
CA ALA A 125 60.44 15.05 -0.98
C ALA A 125 58.96 15.47 -0.80
N ALA A 126 58.56 16.60 -1.37
CA ALA A 126 57.18 17.07 -1.35
C ALA A 126 56.24 16.09 -2.05
N ALA A 127 56.62 15.61 -3.23
CA ALA A 127 55.86 14.62 -3.97
C ALA A 127 55.69 13.29 -3.23
N SER A 128 56.76 12.81 -2.59
CA SER A 128 56.70 11.63 -1.72
C SER A 128 55.72 11.84 -0.55
N GLY A 129 55.72 13.04 0.04
CA GLY A 129 54.73 13.46 1.04
C GLY A 129 53.30 13.41 0.51
N SER A 130 53.03 14.07 -0.63
CA SER A 130 51.73 14.06 -1.32
C SER A 130 51.24 12.64 -1.64
N ALA A 131 52.14 11.76 -2.10
CA ALA A 131 51.81 10.36 -2.41
C ALA A 131 51.42 9.57 -1.15
N ARG A 132 52.16 9.74 -0.04
CA ARG A 132 51.82 9.12 1.25
C ARG A 132 50.49 9.62 1.78
N GLU A 133 50.20 10.91 1.67
CA GLU A 133 48.92 11.50 2.06
C GLU A 133 47.75 10.92 1.23
N ARG A 134 47.95 10.75 -0.09
CA ARG A 134 46.96 10.12 -0.97
C ARG A 134 46.72 8.67 -0.58
N ILE A 135 47.78 7.89 -0.34
CA ILE A 135 47.69 6.49 0.09
C ILE A 135 46.94 6.40 1.43
N ALA A 136 47.32 7.19 2.43
CA ALA A 136 46.65 7.19 3.73
C ALA A 136 45.16 7.57 3.62
N THR A 137 44.82 8.49 2.71
CA THR A 137 43.42 8.83 2.43
C THR A 137 42.67 7.67 1.79
N ILE A 138 43.26 6.99 0.81
CA ILE A 138 42.67 5.81 0.17
C ILE A 138 42.47 4.68 1.17
N GLU A 139 43.47 4.38 2.00
CA GLU A 139 43.40 3.33 3.02
C GLU A 139 42.32 3.64 4.08
N ARG A 140 42.24 4.89 4.55
CA ARG A 140 41.17 5.33 5.45
C ARG A 140 39.78 5.21 4.81
N LEU A 141 39.62 5.65 3.56
CA LEU A 141 38.33 5.54 2.84
C LEU A 141 37.95 4.08 2.59
N ALA A 142 38.92 3.22 2.29
CA ALA A 142 38.69 1.78 2.12
C ALA A 142 38.25 1.13 3.44
N GLN A 143 38.88 1.50 4.56
CA GLN A 143 38.47 1.06 5.89
C GLN A 143 37.04 1.51 6.23
N GLN A 144 36.73 2.79 6.02
CA GLN A 144 35.38 3.34 6.24
C GLN A 144 34.33 2.66 5.37
N ALA A 145 34.63 2.41 4.09
CA ALA A 145 33.75 1.68 3.19
C ALA A 145 33.53 0.23 3.65
N GLY A 146 34.58 -0.43 4.15
CA GLY A 146 34.48 -1.77 4.73
C GLY A 146 33.61 -1.83 5.99
N GLU A 147 33.74 -0.84 6.88
CA GLU A 147 32.89 -0.71 8.07
C GLU A 147 31.43 -0.46 7.70
N MET A 148 31.16 0.40 6.70
CA MET A 148 29.81 0.64 6.21
C MET A 148 29.19 -0.57 5.48
N ALA A 149 30.02 -1.46 4.92
CA ALA A 149 29.56 -2.69 4.27
C ALA A 149 29.16 -3.80 5.26
N ALA A 150 29.48 -3.66 6.54
CA ALA A 150 29.10 -4.60 7.60
C ALA A 150 27.69 -4.31 8.13
N MET A 151 26.66 -4.72 7.36
CA MET A 151 25.26 -4.50 7.72
C MET A 151 24.78 -5.45 8.83
N GLU A 152 23.86 -4.97 9.69
CA GLU A 152 23.14 -5.80 10.66
C GLU A 152 21.89 -6.42 10.02
N TYR A 153 21.95 -7.73 9.73
CA TYR A 153 20.85 -8.44 9.07
C TYR A 153 19.79 -9.00 10.04
N ASP A 154 20.17 -9.24 11.29
CA ASP A 154 19.34 -9.94 12.28
C ASP A 154 17.96 -9.28 12.50
N PHE A 155 17.87 -7.96 12.40
CA PHE A 155 16.62 -7.23 12.64
C PHE A 155 15.60 -7.36 11.51
N LEU A 156 15.98 -7.84 10.32
CA LEU A 156 15.08 -8.14 9.20
C LEU A 156 14.98 -9.64 8.90
N TYR A 157 15.81 -10.45 9.54
CA TYR A 157 15.89 -11.88 9.27
C TYR A 157 14.86 -12.69 10.06
N ASP A 158 13.99 -13.41 9.35
CA ASP A 158 13.10 -14.39 9.94
C ASP A 158 13.79 -15.76 9.99
N LYS A 159 14.16 -16.18 11.20
CA LYS A 159 14.86 -17.44 11.45
C LYS A 159 14.04 -18.69 11.13
N GLY A 160 12.71 -18.58 11.11
CA GLY A 160 11.82 -19.71 10.82
C GLY A 160 11.65 -19.93 9.31
N ARG A 161 11.63 -18.84 8.54
CA ARG A 161 11.51 -18.88 7.07
C ARG A 161 12.85 -18.90 6.34
N HIS A 162 13.93 -18.54 7.04
CA HIS A 162 15.24 -18.28 6.46
C HIS A 162 15.22 -17.18 5.37
N LEU A 163 14.35 -16.19 5.52
CA LEU A 163 14.18 -15.09 4.57
C LEU A 163 14.31 -13.73 5.26
N LEU A 164 14.67 -12.71 4.48
CA LEU A 164 14.65 -11.32 4.92
C LEU A 164 13.28 -10.69 4.64
N ALA A 165 12.72 -10.02 5.65
CA ALA A 165 11.55 -9.17 5.48
C ALA A 165 11.87 -7.97 4.57
N ILE A 166 10.92 -7.53 3.77
CA ILE A 166 11.10 -6.44 2.80
C ILE A 166 11.30 -5.08 3.49
N GLY A 167 10.78 -4.94 4.70
CA GLY A 167 10.87 -3.69 5.44
C GLY A 167 10.60 -3.85 6.93
N TYR A 168 10.86 -2.76 7.64
CA TYR A 168 10.54 -2.62 9.06
C TYR A 168 9.82 -1.29 9.25
N ASN A 169 8.60 -1.36 9.78
CA ASN A 169 7.85 -0.17 10.14
C ASN A 169 8.33 0.34 11.50
N ALA A 170 9.14 1.39 11.48
CA ALA A 170 9.68 2.01 12.69
C ALA A 170 8.60 2.59 13.62
N GLY A 171 7.46 3.02 13.08
CA GLY A 171 6.34 3.56 13.88
C GLY A 171 5.53 2.48 14.59
N GLU A 172 5.44 1.28 13.99
CA GLU A 172 4.75 0.10 14.55
C GLU A 172 5.70 -0.86 15.29
N HIS A 173 7.01 -0.60 15.25
CA HIS A 173 8.06 -1.51 15.72
C HIS A 173 7.91 -2.95 15.21
N ARG A 174 7.52 -3.10 13.95
CA ARG A 174 7.13 -4.38 13.35
C ARG A 174 7.80 -4.58 12.01
N GLN A 175 8.35 -5.79 11.80
CA GLN A 175 8.79 -6.24 10.48
C GLN A 175 7.58 -6.42 9.56
N ASP A 176 7.76 -6.09 8.29
CA ASP A 176 6.73 -6.36 7.30
C ASP A 176 6.50 -7.88 7.15
N ALA A 177 5.26 -8.26 6.86
CA ALA A 177 4.89 -9.66 6.66
C ALA A 177 5.30 -10.20 5.28
N SER A 178 5.78 -9.32 4.39
CA SER A 178 6.25 -9.66 3.06
C SER A 178 7.74 -9.93 3.07
N PHE A 179 8.16 -10.93 2.28
CA PHE A 179 9.53 -11.42 2.20
C PHE A 179 9.99 -11.41 0.75
N TYR A 180 11.30 -11.21 0.53
CA TYR A 180 11.91 -11.50 -0.76
C TYR A 180 12.15 -13.01 -0.87
N ASP A 181 11.22 -13.70 -1.51
CA ASP A 181 11.15 -15.16 -1.51
C ASP A 181 11.40 -15.78 -2.88
N LEU A 182 11.98 -15.06 -3.85
CA LEU A 182 12.27 -15.59 -5.19
C LEU A 182 13.75 -15.49 -5.53
N LEU A 183 14.29 -16.55 -6.17
CA LEU A 183 15.67 -16.57 -6.62
C LEU A 183 15.91 -15.58 -7.78
N ALA A 184 14.93 -15.41 -8.67
CA ALA A 184 14.97 -14.43 -9.75
C ALA A 184 14.60 -13.01 -9.27
N SER A 185 15.37 -12.48 -8.34
CA SER A 185 15.26 -11.10 -7.85
C SER A 185 16.64 -10.56 -7.47
N GLU A 186 16.76 -9.24 -7.41
CA GLU A 186 17.87 -8.49 -6.85
C GLU A 186 18.22 -8.89 -5.41
N ALA A 187 17.24 -9.31 -4.61
CA ALA A 187 17.43 -9.70 -3.22
C ALA A 187 18.42 -10.87 -3.05
N ARG A 188 18.63 -11.68 -4.09
CA ARG A 188 19.64 -12.74 -4.09
C ARG A 188 21.05 -12.21 -3.82
N LEU A 189 21.38 -11.01 -4.30
CA LEU A 189 22.69 -10.40 -4.05
C LEU A 189 22.89 -10.16 -2.56
N SER A 190 21.89 -9.60 -1.89
CA SER A 190 21.91 -9.36 -0.45
C SER A 190 22.04 -10.67 0.32
N SER A 191 21.26 -11.70 -0.02
CA SER A 191 21.37 -13.02 0.61
C SER A 191 22.75 -13.64 0.39
N PHE A 192 23.32 -13.55 -0.81
CA PHE A 192 24.66 -14.07 -1.11
C PHE A 192 25.73 -13.39 -0.27
N VAL A 193 25.74 -12.06 -0.24
CA VAL A 193 26.73 -11.27 0.52
C VAL A 193 26.61 -11.57 2.01
N ALA A 194 25.39 -11.62 2.55
CA ALA A 194 25.17 -11.91 3.96
C ALA A 194 25.62 -13.33 4.36
N ILE A 195 25.45 -14.32 3.48
CA ILE A 195 25.99 -15.68 3.68
C ILE A 195 27.52 -15.67 3.62
N ALA A 196 28.11 -14.99 2.64
CA ALA A 196 29.56 -14.91 2.50
C ALA A 196 30.24 -14.21 3.69
N GLN A 197 29.57 -13.20 4.27
CA GLN A 197 30.01 -12.53 5.51
C GLN A 197 29.76 -13.37 6.77
N GLY A 198 29.15 -14.56 6.67
CA GLY A 198 28.80 -15.41 7.81
C GLY A 198 27.69 -14.86 8.69
N LYS A 199 26.89 -13.91 8.19
CA LYS A 199 25.78 -13.28 8.92
C LYS A 199 24.47 -14.05 8.78
N LEU A 200 24.26 -14.72 7.64
CA LEU A 200 23.11 -15.58 7.41
C LEU A 200 23.54 -17.02 7.11
N PRO A 201 22.72 -18.02 7.49
CA PRO A 201 23.01 -19.41 7.19
C PRO A 201 22.72 -19.73 5.70
N GLN A 202 23.40 -20.75 5.14
CA GLN A 202 23.30 -21.10 3.70
C GLN A 202 21.88 -21.50 3.28
N GLU A 203 21.09 -22.03 4.22
CA GLU A 203 19.68 -22.37 4.07
C GLU A 203 18.86 -21.18 3.53
N SER A 204 19.28 -19.94 3.81
CA SER A 204 18.63 -18.74 3.31
C SER A 204 18.69 -18.61 1.78
N TRP A 205 19.75 -19.14 1.16
CA TRP A 205 19.84 -19.22 -0.30
C TRP A 205 18.85 -20.22 -0.87
N PHE A 206 18.66 -21.35 -0.18
CA PHE A 206 17.76 -22.42 -0.60
C PHE A 206 16.29 -22.15 -0.26
N ALA A 207 16.02 -21.19 0.64
CA ALA A 207 14.68 -20.69 0.94
C ALA A 207 14.07 -19.83 -0.19
N LEU A 208 14.90 -19.24 -1.07
CA LEU A 208 14.42 -18.47 -2.22
C LEU A 208 13.67 -19.36 -3.23
N GLY A 209 12.40 -19.12 -3.51
CA GLY A 209 11.59 -19.89 -4.45
C GLY A 209 12.22 -20.03 -5.85
N ARG A 210 12.21 -21.26 -6.38
CA ARG A 210 12.59 -21.60 -7.77
C ARG A 210 11.37 -21.86 -8.64
N LEU A 211 10.44 -20.91 -8.69
CA LEU A 211 9.24 -21.02 -9.52
C LEU A 211 9.64 -20.92 -10.99
N LEU A 212 9.30 -21.93 -11.79
CA LEU A 212 9.67 -22.02 -13.20
C LEU A 212 8.47 -21.82 -14.12
N THR A 213 8.72 -21.17 -15.25
CA THR A 213 7.80 -21.04 -16.38
C THR A 213 8.47 -21.54 -17.65
N THR A 214 7.66 -22.04 -18.59
CA THR A 214 8.10 -22.41 -19.95
C THR A 214 7.47 -21.52 -21.01
N ALA A 215 6.91 -20.36 -20.62
CA ALA A 215 6.28 -19.37 -21.50
C ALA A 215 7.33 -18.69 -22.41
N GLY A 216 7.87 -19.45 -23.37
CA GLY A 216 9.00 -19.06 -24.22
C GLY A 216 9.84 -20.23 -24.74
N GLY A 217 9.56 -21.47 -24.34
CA GLY A 217 10.27 -22.68 -24.76
C GLY A 217 11.21 -23.20 -23.68
N GLU A 218 12.17 -22.38 -23.24
CA GLU A 218 13.16 -22.75 -22.22
C GLU A 218 12.66 -22.49 -20.78
N PRO A 219 12.95 -23.38 -19.82
CA PRO A 219 12.72 -23.15 -18.39
C PRO A 219 13.34 -21.84 -17.90
N THR A 220 12.50 -20.94 -17.39
CA THR A 220 12.91 -19.63 -16.87
C THR A 220 12.38 -19.46 -15.46
N LEU A 221 13.17 -18.92 -14.54
CA LEU A 221 12.66 -18.53 -13.23
C LEU A 221 11.69 -17.34 -13.33
N LEU A 222 10.56 -17.43 -12.62
CA LEU A 222 9.62 -16.33 -12.46
C LEU A 222 10.16 -15.34 -11.42
N SER A 223 10.06 -14.05 -11.73
CA SER A 223 10.23 -12.97 -10.77
C SER A 223 8.88 -12.39 -10.34
N TRP A 224 8.88 -11.41 -9.44
CA TRP A 224 7.61 -10.81 -9.00
C TRP A 224 6.99 -9.95 -10.09
N SER A 225 7.74 -8.98 -10.63
CA SER A 225 7.23 -8.05 -11.64
C SER A 225 7.54 -8.46 -13.09
N GLY A 226 8.44 -9.40 -13.33
CA GLY A 226 8.90 -9.75 -14.68
C GLY A 226 9.75 -8.67 -15.33
N SER A 227 10.37 -7.79 -14.52
CA SER A 227 11.19 -6.66 -14.98
C SER A 227 12.60 -7.11 -15.37
N MET A 228 13.23 -6.45 -16.36
CA MET A 228 14.61 -6.77 -16.73
C MET A 228 15.60 -6.56 -15.56
N PHE A 229 15.34 -5.57 -14.71
CA PHE A 229 16.15 -5.23 -13.55
C PHE A 229 16.30 -6.39 -12.56
N GLU A 230 15.20 -7.03 -12.14
CA GLU A 230 15.22 -8.17 -11.18
C GLU A 230 16.15 -9.31 -11.64
N TYR A 231 16.19 -9.54 -12.96
CA TYR A 231 17.05 -10.55 -13.56
C TYR A 231 18.49 -10.08 -13.69
N LEU A 232 18.74 -8.93 -14.33
CA LEU A 232 20.07 -8.57 -14.82
C LEU A 232 20.86 -7.60 -13.92
N MET A 233 20.22 -6.87 -13.00
CA MET A 233 20.97 -5.97 -12.12
C MET A 233 22.04 -6.72 -11.31
N PRO A 234 21.76 -7.89 -10.69
CA PRO A 234 22.79 -8.60 -9.94
C PRO A 234 23.97 -9.05 -10.82
N LEU A 235 23.76 -9.29 -12.12
CA LEU A 235 24.82 -9.68 -13.06
C LEU A 235 25.88 -8.58 -13.26
N LEU A 236 25.57 -7.33 -12.94
CA LEU A 236 26.56 -6.23 -12.98
C LEU A 236 27.77 -6.50 -12.09
N VAL A 237 27.57 -7.20 -10.96
CA VAL A 237 28.62 -7.46 -9.97
C VAL A 237 28.80 -8.95 -9.67
N MET A 238 27.74 -9.75 -9.68
CA MET A 238 27.80 -11.19 -9.41
C MET A 238 28.17 -11.96 -10.67
N PRO A 239 29.15 -12.88 -10.61
CA PRO A 239 29.48 -13.73 -11.75
C PRO A 239 28.35 -14.70 -12.09
N THR A 240 28.34 -15.15 -13.34
CA THR A 240 27.45 -16.21 -13.82
C THR A 240 28.27 -17.32 -14.47
N TYR A 241 27.76 -18.54 -14.41
CA TYR A 241 28.42 -19.72 -14.95
C TYR A 241 27.54 -20.35 -16.03
N GLU A 242 28.16 -20.75 -17.14
CA GLU A 242 27.44 -21.33 -18.27
C GLU A 242 26.68 -22.60 -17.87
N ASN A 243 25.49 -22.78 -18.45
CA ASN A 243 24.62 -23.94 -18.24
C ASN A 243 24.11 -24.11 -16.78
N THR A 244 24.09 -23.01 -16.02
CA THR A 244 23.41 -22.95 -14.73
C THR A 244 21.97 -22.47 -14.88
N LEU A 245 21.16 -22.69 -13.85
CA LEU A 245 19.77 -22.24 -13.80
C LEU A 245 19.64 -20.71 -14.00
N LEU A 246 20.54 -19.94 -13.39
CA LEU A 246 20.56 -18.48 -13.52
C LEU A 246 21.00 -18.04 -14.93
N ASP A 247 22.05 -18.64 -15.50
CA ASP A 247 22.49 -18.34 -16.88
C ASP A 247 21.37 -18.59 -17.90
N GLN A 248 20.69 -19.73 -17.82
CA GLN A 248 19.55 -20.03 -18.68
C GLN A 248 18.40 -19.03 -18.48
N THR A 249 18.09 -18.70 -17.22
CA THR A 249 17.05 -17.71 -16.90
C THR A 249 17.35 -16.34 -17.52
N TYR A 250 18.60 -15.87 -17.46
CA TYR A 250 18.97 -14.56 -18.04
C TYR A 250 18.77 -14.53 -19.55
N ARG A 251 19.20 -15.59 -20.26
CA ARG A 251 19.03 -15.70 -21.71
C ARG A 251 17.54 -15.73 -22.08
N ALA A 252 16.76 -16.58 -21.42
CA ALA A 252 15.35 -16.73 -21.72
C ALA A 252 14.53 -15.47 -21.37
N ALA A 253 14.86 -14.76 -20.29
CA ALA A 253 14.22 -13.49 -19.94
C ALA A 253 14.46 -12.41 -21.01
N VAL A 254 15.70 -12.30 -21.52
CA VAL A 254 16.03 -11.36 -22.61
C VAL A 254 15.32 -11.73 -23.91
N GLU A 255 15.33 -13.01 -24.28
CA GLU A 255 14.62 -13.50 -25.48
C GLU A 255 13.11 -13.24 -25.40
N ARG A 256 12.50 -13.45 -24.23
CA ARG A 256 11.08 -13.19 -24.01
C ARG A 256 10.75 -11.69 -24.10
N GLN A 257 11.61 -10.82 -23.58
CA GLN A 257 11.50 -9.37 -23.75
C GLN A 257 11.58 -8.94 -25.22
N ILE A 258 12.53 -9.49 -25.98
CA ILE A 258 12.66 -9.25 -27.43
C ILE A 258 11.40 -9.71 -28.17
N ALA A 259 10.93 -10.93 -27.89
CA ALA A 259 9.73 -11.48 -28.52
C ALA A 259 8.48 -10.65 -28.20
N TYR A 260 8.35 -10.17 -26.97
CA TYR A 260 7.23 -9.33 -26.56
C TYR A 260 7.25 -7.95 -27.25
N GLY A 261 8.41 -7.29 -27.30
CA GLY A 261 8.57 -6.03 -28.03
C GLY A 261 8.20 -6.17 -29.52
N LYS A 262 8.67 -7.25 -30.17
CA LYS A 262 8.28 -7.59 -31.55
C LYS A 262 6.78 -7.79 -31.70
N HIS A 263 6.15 -8.55 -30.79
CA HIS A 263 4.71 -8.80 -30.81
C HIS A 263 3.88 -7.51 -30.65
N ARG A 264 4.37 -6.56 -29.86
CA ARG A 264 3.73 -5.25 -29.65
C ARG A 264 4.11 -4.19 -30.70
N GLY A 265 5.06 -4.47 -31.58
CA GLY A 265 5.54 -3.54 -32.60
C GLY A 265 6.45 -2.41 -32.09
N VAL A 266 6.93 -2.50 -30.84
CA VAL A 266 7.77 -1.46 -30.20
C VAL A 266 9.19 -1.97 -29.92
N ALA A 267 10.08 -1.11 -29.45
CA ALA A 267 11.35 -1.53 -28.85
C ALA A 267 11.11 -2.36 -27.57
N TRP A 268 12.09 -3.10 -27.10
CA TRP A 268 12.00 -3.88 -25.85
C TRP A 268 12.86 -3.28 -24.73
N GLY A 269 12.74 -3.80 -23.50
CA GLY A 269 13.40 -3.24 -22.32
C GLY A 269 12.40 -2.76 -21.26
N MET A 270 11.37 -3.57 -20.97
CA MET A 270 10.44 -3.25 -19.89
C MET A 270 11.11 -3.52 -18.55
N SER A 271 11.14 -2.51 -17.70
CA SER A 271 11.75 -2.58 -16.38
C SER A 271 11.18 -1.48 -15.48
N GLU A 272 11.55 -1.47 -14.20
CA GLU A 272 11.22 -0.38 -13.30
C GLU A 272 11.73 0.96 -13.84
N CYS A 273 10.83 1.94 -14.04
CA CYS A 273 11.19 3.23 -14.62
C CYS A 273 10.13 4.30 -14.35
N GLY A 274 10.49 5.54 -14.67
CA GLY A 274 9.52 6.63 -14.78
C GLY A 274 8.52 6.43 -15.93
N TYR A 275 7.27 6.89 -15.80
CA TYR A 275 6.24 6.78 -16.85
C TYR A 275 5.44 8.07 -17.00
N ASN A 276 4.59 8.17 -18.04
CA ASN A 276 3.91 9.42 -18.41
C ASN A 276 2.70 9.72 -17.51
N THR A 277 2.95 9.88 -16.22
CA THR A 277 2.03 10.38 -15.20
C THR A 277 2.83 11.24 -14.26
N VAL A 278 2.28 12.37 -13.84
CA VAL A 278 2.98 13.33 -13.00
C VAL A 278 2.21 13.60 -11.71
N ASP A 279 2.93 13.88 -10.63
CA ASP A 279 2.32 14.36 -9.38
C ASP A 279 1.90 15.85 -9.51
N THR A 280 1.37 16.39 -8.41
CA THR A 280 1.01 17.81 -8.29
C THR A 280 2.19 18.78 -8.49
N ALA A 281 3.43 18.29 -8.39
CA ALA A 281 4.66 19.06 -8.61
C ALA A 281 5.28 18.82 -10.00
N LEU A 282 4.56 18.15 -10.91
CA LEU A 282 4.99 17.79 -12.26
C LEU A 282 6.17 16.81 -12.32
N ASN A 283 6.43 16.04 -11.26
CA ASN A 283 7.44 14.97 -11.29
C ASN A 283 6.84 13.70 -11.87
N TYR A 284 7.55 13.08 -12.81
CA TYR A 284 7.19 11.77 -13.33
C TYR A 284 7.12 10.73 -12.21
N GLN A 285 6.04 9.95 -12.20
CA GLN A 285 5.84 8.85 -11.28
C GLN A 285 6.70 7.65 -11.69
N TYR A 286 7.09 6.83 -10.70
CA TYR A 286 8.03 5.71 -10.87
C TYR A 286 7.40 4.41 -10.38
N ARG A 287 7.51 3.33 -11.15
CA ARG A 287 7.01 1.99 -10.76
C ARG A 287 7.63 0.86 -11.57
N ALA A 288 7.42 -0.38 -11.10
CA ALA A 288 7.87 -1.60 -11.78
C ALA A 288 6.97 -2.01 -12.96
N PHE A 289 7.60 -2.23 -14.12
CA PHE A 289 7.02 -2.79 -15.33
C PHE A 289 7.73 -4.09 -15.72
N GLY A 290 7.01 -5.00 -16.35
CA GLY A 290 7.60 -6.26 -16.81
C GLY A 290 6.76 -6.97 -17.85
N VAL A 291 7.30 -8.08 -18.35
CA VAL A 291 6.72 -8.79 -19.50
C VAL A 291 5.80 -9.93 -19.04
N PRO A 292 4.59 -10.06 -19.60
CA PRO A 292 3.70 -11.18 -19.33
C PRO A 292 4.37 -12.54 -19.55
N GLY A 293 4.23 -13.41 -18.55
CA GLY A 293 4.84 -14.74 -18.54
C GLY A 293 6.21 -14.81 -17.83
N LEU A 294 6.82 -13.67 -17.47
CA LEU A 294 8.02 -13.61 -16.62
C LEU A 294 7.73 -13.23 -15.17
N GLY A 295 6.64 -12.48 -14.92
CA GLY A 295 6.26 -12.03 -13.58
C GLY A 295 5.01 -12.71 -13.01
N LEU A 296 4.92 -12.83 -11.69
CA LEU A 296 3.72 -13.24 -10.95
C LEU A 296 2.66 -12.13 -10.83
N LYS A 297 3.08 -10.86 -10.95
CA LYS A 297 2.20 -9.69 -10.92
C LYS A 297 1.13 -9.80 -12.02
N ARG A 298 -0.14 -9.57 -11.66
CA ARG A 298 -1.26 -9.49 -12.60
C ARG A 298 -1.22 -8.15 -13.36
N GLY A 299 -1.78 -8.10 -14.56
CA GLY A 299 -1.89 -6.84 -15.32
C GLY A 299 -0.61 -6.41 -16.05
N LEU A 300 0.45 -7.23 -16.10
CA LEU A 300 1.70 -6.90 -16.81
C LEU A 300 1.50 -6.58 -18.31
N ALA A 301 0.39 -7.01 -18.91
CA ALA A 301 0.07 -6.71 -20.30
C ALA A 301 -0.62 -5.35 -20.51
N GLU A 302 -1.02 -4.66 -19.44
CA GLU A 302 -1.82 -3.42 -19.49
C GLU A 302 -0.96 -2.20 -19.75
N ASP A 303 0.31 -2.24 -19.33
CA ASP A 303 1.26 -1.17 -19.47
C ASP A 303 2.35 -1.52 -20.48
N LEU A 304 2.71 -0.57 -21.33
CA LEU A 304 3.78 -0.71 -22.31
C LEU A 304 4.74 0.46 -22.18
N VAL A 305 5.70 0.33 -21.26
CA VAL A 305 6.73 1.36 -20.99
C VAL A 305 8.09 0.74 -21.22
N ILE A 306 8.90 1.37 -22.08
CA ILE A 306 10.22 0.86 -22.48
C ILE A 306 11.30 1.76 -21.91
N ALA A 307 12.21 1.18 -21.14
CA ALA A 307 13.32 1.86 -20.51
C ALA A 307 14.64 1.52 -21.22
N PRO A 308 15.37 2.51 -21.79
CA PRO A 308 16.64 2.26 -22.47
C PRO A 308 17.70 1.60 -21.60
N TYR A 309 17.75 1.92 -20.29
CA TYR A 309 18.73 1.30 -19.40
C TYR A 309 18.54 -0.22 -19.28
N ALA A 310 17.30 -0.72 -19.38
CA ALA A 310 17.01 -2.15 -19.37
C ALA A 310 17.52 -2.85 -20.63
N SER A 311 17.51 -2.16 -21.78
CA SER A 311 18.18 -2.64 -22.99
C SER A 311 19.70 -2.66 -22.82
N ALA A 312 20.26 -1.66 -22.14
CA ALA A 312 21.69 -1.62 -21.85
C ALA A 312 22.12 -2.76 -20.90
N LEU A 313 21.32 -3.12 -19.90
CA LEU A 313 21.59 -4.29 -19.04
C LEU A 313 21.75 -5.58 -19.86
N ALA A 314 20.95 -5.73 -20.93
CA ALA A 314 21.03 -6.89 -21.80
C ALA A 314 22.32 -6.97 -22.64
N LEU A 315 23.18 -5.94 -22.65
CA LEU A 315 24.53 -6.03 -23.24
C LEU A 315 25.37 -7.15 -22.62
N MET A 316 25.10 -7.49 -21.36
CA MET A 316 25.81 -8.54 -20.63
C MET A 316 25.41 -9.96 -21.05
N VAL A 317 24.32 -10.10 -21.80
CA VAL A 317 23.71 -11.39 -22.18
C VAL A 317 23.62 -11.53 -23.71
N SER A 318 23.06 -10.54 -24.40
CA SER A 318 22.87 -10.52 -25.86
C SER A 318 23.31 -9.15 -26.43
N PRO A 319 24.63 -8.93 -26.59
CA PRO A 319 25.18 -7.62 -26.92
C PRO A 319 24.71 -7.08 -28.27
N GLU A 320 24.65 -7.91 -29.30
CA GLU A 320 24.20 -7.48 -30.63
C GLU A 320 22.75 -7.01 -30.64
N ALA A 321 21.85 -7.79 -30.03
CA ALA A 321 20.43 -7.45 -29.96
C ALA A 321 20.20 -6.18 -29.14
N ALA A 322 20.91 -6.02 -28.01
CA ALA A 322 20.85 -4.84 -27.17
C ALA A 322 21.33 -3.59 -27.92
N CYS A 323 22.45 -3.65 -28.64
CA CYS A 323 22.96 -2.55 -29.46
C CYS A 323 21.96 -2.12 -30.53
N LEU A 324 21.37 -3.07 -31.27
CA LEU A 324 20.36 -2.76 -32.29
C LEU A 324 19.12 -2.09 -31.69
N ASN A 325 18.68 -2.55 -30.51
CA ASN A 325 17.53 -1.96 -29.84
C ASN A 325 17.83 -0.55 -29.30
N LEU A 326 19.02 -0.31 -28.75
CA LEU A 326 19.46 1.02 -28.31
C LEU A 326 19.58 2.00 -29.48
N GLN A 327 20.11 1.56 -30.62
CA GLN A 327 20.16 2.38 -31.84
C GLN A 327 18.75 2.74 -32.33
N ARG A 328 17.81 1.78 -32.29
CA ARG A 328 16.39 2.04 -32.58
C ARG A 328 15.80 3.08 -31.62
N LEU A 329 15.99 2.92 -30.31
CA LEU A 329 15.50 3.87 -29.31
C LEU A 329 16.11 5.27 -29.49
N ALA A 330 17.38 5.36 -29.88
CA ALA A 330 18.02 6.63 -30.21
C ALA A 330 17.38 7.29 -31.46
N ALA A 331 17.12 6.50 -32.51
CA ALA A 331 16.43 6.98 -33.71
C ALA A 331 14.97 7.40 -33.44
N GLU A 332 14.32 6.81 -32.44
CA GLU A 332 12.99 7.19 -31.93
C GLU A 332 13.03 8.46 -31.03
N GLY A 333 14.20 9.08 -30.84
CA GLY A 333 14.35 10.36 -30.14
C GLY A 333 14.51 10.25 -28.62
N LEU A 334 14.84 9.06 -28.09
CA LEU A 334 15.08 8.87 -26.65
C LEU A 334 16.49 9.28 -26.20
N ALA A 335 17.37 9.71 -27.11
CA ALA A 335 18.66 10.26 -26.74
C ALA A 335 18.54 11.76 -26.41
N GLY A 336 19.17 12.17 -25.32
CA GLY A 336 19.30 13.56 -24.87
C GLY A 336 20.73 13.90 -24.44
N PRO A 337 20.95 15.09 -23.88
CA PRO A 337 22.30 15.60 -23.56
C PRO A 337 23.10 14.73 -22.58
N TYR A 338 22.40 14.02 -21.68
CA TYR A 338 23.02 13.14 -20.68
C TYR A 338 22.90 11.65 -21.02
N GLY A 339 22.73 11.32 -22.30
CA GLY A 339 22.48 9.96 -22.77
C GLY A 339 20.99 9.68 -22.95
N PHE A 340 20.56 8.45 -22.71
CA PHE A 340 19.15 8.10 -22.88
C PHE A 340 18.27 8.71 -21.79
N TYR A 341 17.12 9.24 -22.19
CA TYR A 341 16.02 9.57 -21.29
C TYR A 341 15.51 8.31 -20.59
N GLU A 342 14.85 8.52 -19.46
CA GLU A 342 14.36 7.49 -18.55
C GLU A 342 13.54 6.39 -19.24
N ALA A 343 12.54 6.77 -20.01
CA ALA A 343 11.66 5.82 -20.70
C ALA A 343 10.86 6.46 -21.84
N VAL A 344 10.19 5.60 -22.61
CA VAL A 344 9.08 5.95 -23.50
C VAL A 344 7.84 5.16 -23.09
N ASP A 345 6.72 5.85 -22.91
CA ASP A 345 5.43 5.27 -22.55
C ASP A 345 4.56 5.15 -23.81
N TYR A 346 4.11 3.94 -24.13
CA TYR A 346 3.21 3.62 -25.24
C TYR A 346 1.78 3.32 -24.76
N THR A 347 1.49 3.54 -23.48
CA THR A 347 0.23 3.10 -22.87
C THR A 347 -0.91 4.05 -23.23
N ALA A 348 -1.85 3.57 -24.05
CA ALA A 348 -2.91 4.38 -24.65
C ALA A 348 -3.71 5.24 -23.65
N ALA A 349 -3.95 4.73 -22.44
CA ALA A 349 -4.70 5.46 -21.41
C ALA A 349 -3.97 6.72 -20.88
N ARG A 350 -2.65 6.80 -21.06
CA ARG A 350 -1.79 7.90 -20.57
C ARG A 350 -1.29 8.83 -21.67
N LEU A 351 -1.70 8.60 -22.91
CA LEU A 351 -1.25 9.39 -24.05
C LEU A 351 -2.24 10.52 -24.37
N PRO A 352 -1.75 11.73 -24.67
CA PRO A 352 -2.59 12.77 -25.26
C PRO A 352 -3.22 12.30 -26.57
N ARG A 353 -4.44 12.79 -26.88
CA ARG A 353 -5.14 12.42 -28.13
C ARG A 353 -4.25 12.73 -29.34
N GLY A 354 -4.05 11.73 -30.19
CA GLY A 354 -3.26 11.84 -31.42
C GLY A 354 -1.77 11.50 -31.29
N GLN A 355 -1.28 11.17 -30.09
CA GLN A 355 0.09 10.69 -29.89
C GLN A 355 0.13 9.16 -29.75
N SER A 356 1.16 8.54 -30.32
CA SER A 356 1.42 7.09 -30.21
C SER A 356 2.37 6.72 -29.06
N SER A 357 3.10 7.70 -28.53
CA SER A 357 4.03 7.53 -27.42
C SER A 357 4.34 8.87 -26.74
N ALA A 358 4.83 8.80 -25.50
CA ALA A 358 5.31 9.96 -24.74
C ALA A 358 6.67 9.65 -24.12
N VAL A 359 7.65 10.56 -24.34
CA VAL A 359 9.00 10.41 -23.77
C VAL A 359 9.02 10.97 -22.35
N VAL A 360 9.53 10.17 -21.41
CA VAL A 360 9.73 10.55 -20.00
C VAL A 360 11.08 11.26 -19.91
N ARG A 361 11.07 12.60 -19.98
CA ARG A 361 12.29 13.42 -20.03
C ARG A 361 12.91 13.60 -18.65
N SER A 362 13.42 12.52 -18.10
CA SER A 362 14.17 12.48 -16.83
C SER A 362 15.47 11.69 -17.00
N PHE A 363 16.42 11.90 -16.10
CA PHE A 363 17.66 11.13 -16.01
C PHE A 363 17.88 10.66 -14.58
N MET A 364 17.85 9.35 -14.37
CA MET A 364 18.13 8.76 -13.07
C MET A 364 19.60 8.35 -12.96
N ALA A 365 20.30 8.84 -11.93
CA ALA A 365 21.73 8.59 -11.75
C ALA A 365 22.05 7.09 -11.65
N HIS A 366 21.21 6.31 -10.96
CA HIS A 366 21.41 4.87 -10.82
C HIS A 366 21.18 4.13 -12.15
N HIS A 367 20.21 4.54 -12.97
CA HIS A 367 20.01 4.00 -14.32
C HIS A 367 21.22 4.27 -15.22
N GLN A 368 21.75 5.49 -15.22
CA GLN A 368 22.97 5.82 -15.96
C GLN A 368 24.16 5.01 -15.45
N GLY A 369 24.30 4.85 -14.12
CA GLY A 369 25.31 4.00 -13.50
C GLY A 369 25.24 2.56 -14.02
N MET A 370 24.04 1.97 -14.09
CA MET A 370 23.85 0.63 -14.65
C MET A 370 24.23 0.57 -16.14
N VAL A 371 23.85 1.57 -16.95
CA VAL A 371 24.27 1.64 -18.37
C VAL A 371 25.79 1.64 -18.49
N PHE A 372 26.49 2.50 -17.73
CA PHE A 372 27.94 2.56 -17.75
C PHE A 372 28.59 1.23 -17.33
N LEU A 373 28.06 0.59 -16.29
CA LEU A 373 28.57 -0.71 -15.85
C LEU A 373 28.32 -1.82 -16.86
N SER A 374 27.18 -1.84 -17.57
CA SER A 374 26.92 -2.81 -18.65
C SER A 374 27.84 -2.60 -19.86
N LEU A 375 28.14 -1.34 -20.22
CA LEU A 375 29.14 -1.03 -21.24
C LEU A 375 30.54 -1.47 -20.81
N ALA A 376 30.93 -1.15 -19.57
CA ALA A 376 32.21 -1.58 -19.00
C ALA A 376 32.31 -3.11 -18.90
N TYR A 377 31.21 -3.80 -18.60
CA TYR A 377 31.15 -5.25 -18.59
C TYR A 377 31.58 -5.83 -19.94
N LEU A 378 31.00 -5.32 -21.02
CA LEU A 378 31.26 -5.78 -22.39
C LEU A 378 32.65 -5.35 -22.89
N MET A 379 33.02 -4.09 -22.69
CA MET A 379 34.23 -3.49 -23.27
C MET A 379 35.52 -3.76 -22.47
N LEU A 380 35.41 -3.87 -21.15
CA LEU A 380 36.58 -3.95 -20.25
C LEU A 380 36.73 -5.33 -19.60
N ASN A 381 36.15 -6.36 -20.22
CA ASN A 381 36.16 -7.74 -19.75
C ASN A 381 35.71 -7.84 -18.28
N ARG A 382 34.45 -7.45 -18.03
CA ARG A 382 33.72 -7.72 -16.78
C ARG A 382 34.47 -7.28 -15.50
N PRO A 383 34.92 -6.02 -15.41
CA PRO A 383 35.81 -5.59 -14.33
C PRO A 383 35.19 -5.71 -12.94
N MET A 384 33.88 -5.47 -12.81
CA MET A 384 33.19 -5.55 -11.51
C MET A 384 33.01 -6.99 -11.03
N GLN A 385 32.69 -7.93 -11.92
CA GLN A 385 32.66 -9.36 -11.57
C GLN A 385 34.04 -9.87 -11.17
N ARG A 386 35.11 -9.48 -11.88
CA ARG A 386 36.48 -9.85 -11.49
C ARG A 386 36.86 -9.31 -10.10
N ARG A 387 36.37 -8.12 -9.73
CA ARG A 387 36.54 -7.57 -8.37
C ARG A 387 35.75 -8.38 -7.34
N PHE A 388 34.50 -8.71 -7.66
CA PHE A 388 33.67 -9.57 -6.82
C PHE A 388 34.33 -10.94 -6.59
N GLU A 389 34.81 -11.58 -7.65
CA GLU A 389 35.51 -12.87 -7.59
C GLU A 389 36.88 -12.79 -6.91
N SER A 390 37.47 -11.58 -6.76
CA SER A 390 38.76 -11.42 -6.08
C SER A 390 38.63 -11.40 -4.55
N ASP A 391 37.42 -11.22 -4.02
CA ASP A 391 37.17 -11.22 -2.57
C ASP A 391 37.19 -12.67 -2.03
N PRO A 392 38.04 -13.00 -1.03
CA PRO A 392 38.12 -14.34 -0.46
C PRO A 392 36.79 -14.89 0.11
N MET A 393 35.95 -14.03 0.70
CA MET A 393 34.66 -14.46 1.25
C MET A 393 33.69 -14.87 0.14
N PHE A 394 33.71 -14.14 -0.98
CA PHE A 394 32.87 -14.45 -2.13
C PHE A 394 33.37 -15.68 -2.90
N GLN A 395 34.69 -15.87 -2.99
CA GLN A 395 35.28 -17.09 -3.55
C GLN A 395 34.80 -18.34 -2.81
N ALA A 396 34.82 -18.32 -1.47
CA ALA A 396 34.38 -19.44 -0.64
C ALA A 396 32.88 -19.77 -0.81
N THR A 397 32.06 -18.80 -1.24
CA THR A 397 30.59 -18.93 -1.34
C THR A 397 30.12 -19.16 -2.79
N SER A 398 31.03 -19.09 -3.77
CA SER A 398 30.75 -19.12 -5.22
C SER A 398 29.94 -20.34 -5.70
N LEU A 399 30.00 -21.47 -5.00
CA LEU A 399 29.25 -22.69 -5.33
C LEU A 399 27.72 -22.48 -5.33
N LEU A 400 27.19 -21.53 -4.55
CA LEU A 400 25.76 -21.22 -4.53
C LEU A 400 25.25 -20.70 -5.89
N LEU A 401 26.13 -20.12 -6.70
CA LEU A 401 25.82 -19.60 -8.03
C LEU A 401 25.81 -20.68 -9.12
N GLN A 402 26.20 -21.91 -8.78
CA GLN A 402 26.39 -23.01 -9.73
C GLN A 402 25.25 -24.04 -9.66
N GLU A 403 24.02 -23.57 -9.43
CA GLU A 403 22.83 -24.43 -9.43
C GLU A 403 22.55 -25.00 -10.82
N ARG A 404 22.38 -26.33 -10.90
CA ARG A 404 22.05 -27.03 -12.14
C ARG A 404 20.60 -26.78 -12.53
N VAL A 405 20.36 -26.75 -13.84
CA VAL A 405 19.00 -26.72 -14.40
C VAL A 405 18.23 -27.98 -13.99
N PRO A 406 17.05 -27.87 -13.36
CA PRO A 406 16.23 -29.03 -13.00
C PRO A 406 15.84 -29.87 -14.22
N LYS A 407 15.98 -31.20 -14.13
CA LYS A 407 15.47 -32.12 -15.16
C LYS A 407 13.94 -32.18 -15.10
N ALA A 408 13.31 -32.32 -16.27
CA ALA A 408 11.92 -32.03 -16.66
C ALA A 408 10.72 -32.61 -15.86
N GLY A 409 10.82 -32.84 -14.54
CA GLY A 409 9.76 -33.47 -13.73
C GLY A 409 9.04 -32.56 -12.72
N ALA A 410 9.40 -31.29 -12.59
CA ALA A 410 8.87 -30.38 -11.55
C ALA A 410 8.31 -29.06 -12.11
N PHE A 411 7.73 -29.11 -13.31
CA PHE A 411 7.00 -27.95 -13.85
C PHE A 411 5.59 -27.91 -13.26
N GLN A 412 5.36 -27.05 -12.27
CA GLN A 412 3.99 -26.68 -11.93
C GLN A 412 3.43 -25.81 -13.07
N LEU A 413 2.66 -26.45 -13.95
CA LEU A 413 1.82 -25.77 -14.93
C LEU A 413 0.80 -24.90 -14.19
N HIS A 414 1.07 -23.61 -14.08
CA HIS A 414 0.06 -22.57 -13.81
C HIS A 414 -0.19 -21.69 -15.05
N ALA A 415 0.17 -22.18 -16.23
CA ALA A 415 0.11 -21.46 -17.49
C ALA A 415 -0.96 -22.05 -18.42
N ALA A 416 -2.24 -22.03 -18.03
CA ALA A 416 -3.34 -22.31 -18.95
C ALA A 416 -4.71 -21.80 -18.48
N GLU A 417 -4.82 -20.59 -17.90
CA GLU A 417 -6.14 -19.94 -17.72
C GLU A 417 -6.07 -18.40 -17.69
N PHE A 418 -4.99 -17.79 -18.20
CA PHE A 418 -4.78 -16.33 -18.17
C PHE A 418 -4.91 -15.64 -19.53
N SER A 419 -5.63 -16.25 -20.48
CA SER A 419 -5.92 -15.65 -21.78
C SER A 419 -7.41 -15.41 -21.93
N SER A 420 -7.77 -14.14 -22.18
CA SER A 420 -9.07 -13.61 -22.60
C SER A 420 -10.13 -13.34 -21.53
N VAL A 421 -9.91 -12.28 -20.74
CA VAL A 421 -10.99 -11.33 -20.42
C VAL A 421 -10.41 -9.92 -20.58
N ARG A 422 -10.88 -9.18 -21.59
CA ARG A 422 -10.69 -7.73 -21.64
C ARG A 422 -11.39 -7.15 -20.40
N ALA A 423 -10.62 -6.58 -19.48
CA ALA A 423 -11.12 -5.72 -18.41
C ALA A 423 -10.45 -4.34 -18.55
N PRO A 424 -11.16 -3.25 -18.19
CA PRO A 424 -10.75 -1.90 -18.55
C PRO A 424 -9.51 -1.46 -17.78
N ALA A 425 -8.65 -0.76 -18.51
CA ALA A 425 -7.47 -0.08 -18.01
C ALA A 425 -7.82 0.90 -16.87
N ASN A 426 -6.93 0.94 -15.89
CA ASN A 426 -6.76 1.85 -14.76
C ASN A 426 -6.76 1.03 -13.46
N GLU A 427 -5.58 0.76 -12.89
CA GLU A 427 -5.45 0.71 -11.44
C GLU A 427 -5.30 2.17 -10.96
N PRO A 428 -6.39 2.87 -10.60
CA PRO A 428 -6.25 4.04 -9.74
C PRO A 428 -5.66 3.57 -8.42
N GLU A 429 -4.89 4.43 -7.74
CA GLU A 429 -4.72 4.32 -6.28
C GLU A 429 -6.07 3.91 -5.70
N MET A 430 -6.11 2.77 -5.00
CA MET A 430 -7.38 2.22 -4.53
C MET A 430 -8.08 3.31 -3.73
N PRO A 431 -9.25 3.81 -4.19
CA PRO A 431 -9.89 4.93 -3.54
C PRO A 431 -10.38 4.43 -2.18
N VAL A 432 -9.64 4.75 -1.12
CA VAL A 432 -10.05 4.47 0.25
C VAL A 432 -10.87 5.65 0.74
N ARG A 433 -12.02 5.41 1.38
CA ARG A 433 -12.82 6.49 1.97
C ARG A 433 -12.24 6.84 3.33
N VAL A 434 -11.56 7.99 3.39
CA VAL A 434 -10.95 8.54 4.59
C VAL A 434 -11.82 9.65 5.16
N LEU A 435 -12.25 9.49 6.41
CA LEU A 435 -13.08 10.45 7.14
C LEU A 435 -12.30 10.94 8.36
N SER A 436 -12.01 12.24 8.42
CA SER A 436 -11.24 12.85 9.51
C SER A 436 -12.09 13.24 10.73
N THR A 437 -13.40 12.96 10.69
CA THR A 437 -14.33 13.32 11.76
C THR A 437 -15.35 12.20 12.00
N PRO A 438 -15.69 11.92 13.27
CA PRO A 438 -16.82 11.06 13.59
C PRO A 438 -18.17 11.78 13.37
N ASP A 439 -18.17 13.12 13.38
CA ASP A 439 -19.37 13.96 13.31
C ASP A 439 -19.75 14.24 11.85
N THR A 440 -20.33 13.25 11.17
CA THR A 440 -20.92 13.42 9.84
C THR A 440 -22.42 13.71 9.95
N PRO A 441 -23.03 14.48 9.02
CA PRO A 441 -24.47 14.77 9.06
C PRO A 441 -25.33 13.50 9.02
N ILE A 442 -24.83 12.47 8.35
CA ILE A 442 -25.40 11.13 8.27
C ILE A 442 -24.23 10.17 8.52
N PRO A 443 -24.41 9.12 9.35
CA PRO A 443 -23.35 8.15 9.58
C PRO A 443 -22.93 7.49 8.26
N GLU A 444 -21.64 7.55 7.97
CA GLU A 444 -21.06 6.86 6.82
C GLU A 444 -20.78 5.40 7.23
N VAL A 445 -21.26 4.44 6.45
CA VAL A 445 -21.22 3.01 6.82
C VAL A 445 -20.24 2.22 5.95
N GLN A 446 -19.59 1.23 6.56
CA GLN A 446 -18.84 0.18 5.89
C GLN A 446 -19.51 -1.17 6.15
N LEU A 447 -19.68 -1.96 5.07
CA LEU A 447 -20.30 -3.28 5.13
C LEU A 447 -19.25 -4.36 4.90
N LEU A 448 -19.12 -5.28 5.85
CA LEU A 448 -18.16 -6.39 5.81
C LEU A 448 -18.91 -7.72 5.85
N SER A 449 -18.52 -8.68 5.02
CA SER A 449 -19.19 -9.97 4.99
C SER A 449 -18.38 -11.06 4.29
N ASN A 450 -18.61 -12.31 4.72
CA ASN A 450 -18.21 -13.54 4.03
C ASN A 450 -19.40 -14.24 3.31
N GLY A 451 -20.53 -13.54 3.15
CA GLY A 451 -21.79 -14.04 2.59
C GLY A 451 -22.76 -14.65 3.61
N ARG A 452 -22.30 -15.03 4.81
CA ARG A 452 -23.17 -15.57 5.89
C ARG A 452 -23.14 -14.72 7.15
N TYR A 453 -21.97 -14.24 7.53
CA TYR A 453 -21.77 -13.30 8.63
C TYR A 453 -21.65 -11.89 8.05
N HIS A 454 -22.34 -10.93 8.65
CA HIS A 454 -22.46 -9.57 8.13
C HIS A 454 -22.20 -8.57 9.26
N VAL A 455 -21.38 -7.56 8.98
CA VAL A 455 -21.07 -6.48 9.91
C VAL A 455 -21.30 -5.16 9.21
N MET A 456 -22.05 -4.28 9.86
CA MET A 456 -22.14 -2.87 9.48
C MET A 456 -21.43 -2.07 10.57
N VAL A 457 -20.50 -1.21 10.18
CA VAL A 457 -19.82 -0.29 11.09
C VAL A 457 -19.89 1.14 10.55
N THR A 458 -20.15 2.11 11.43
CA THR A 458 -20.20 3.53 11.08
C THR A 458 -18.84 4.19 11.24
N ASN A 459 -18.67 5.37 10.64
CA ASN A 459 -17.49 6.21 10.80
C ASN A 459 -17.26 6.71 12.22
N ALA A 460 -18.20 6.52 13.15
CA ALA A 460 -18.01 6.81 14.57
C ALA A 460 -17.71 5.55 15.40
N GLY A 461 -17.86 4.36 14.83
CA GLY A 461 -17.65 3.06 15.48
C GLY A 461 -18.90 2.38 16.03
N GLY A 462 -20.09 2.94 15.79
CA GLY A 462 -21.37 2.26 15.97
C GLY A 462 -21.59 1.18 14.91
N GLY A 463 -22.61 0.34 15.05
CA GLY A 463 -22.87 -0.74 14.10
C GLY A 463 -23.66 -1.93 14.63
N TYR A 464 -23.65 -3.01 13.84
CA TYR A 464 -24.24 -4.31 14.21
C TYR A 464 -23.51 -5.48 13.57
N SER A 465 -23.76 -6.67 14.12
CA SER A 465 -23.32 -7.95 13.58
C SER A 465 -24.53 -8.87 13.41
N ARG A 466 -24.62 -9.56 12.27
CA ARG A 466 -25.74 -10.42 11.87
C ARG A 466 -25.19 -11.73 11.30
N TRP A 467 -25.88 -12.84 11.57
CA TRP A 467 -25.57 -14.13 10.96
C TRP A 467 -26.80 -14.67 10.26
N LYS A 468 -26.70 -14.81 8.93
CA LYS A 468 -27.85 -15.01 8.06
C LYS A 468 -28.91 -13.98 8.46
N ASP A 469 -30.12 -14.40 8.81
CA ASP A 469 -31.22 -13.49 9.18
C ASP A 469 -31.32 -13.15 10.68
N LEU A 470 -30.39 -13.65 11.50
CA LEU A 470 -30.40 -13.45 12.95
C LEU A 470 -29.47 -12.31 13.36
N ALA A 471 -29.97 -11.36 14.15
CA ALA A 471 -29.14 -10.35 14.80
C ALA A 471 -28.26 -11.03 15.86
N VAL A 472 -26.95 -10.85 15.77
CA VAL A 472 -26.02 -11.29 16.81
C VAL A 472 -25.95 -10.22 17.90
N THR A 473 -25.76 -8.96 17.48
CA THR A 473 -25.75 -7.79 18.36
C THR A 473 -26.94 -6.87 18.10
N ARG A 474 -27.41 -6.17 19.14
CA ARG A 474 -28.55 -5.25 19.07
C ARG A 474 -28.20 -3.99 18.28
N TRP A 475 -29.12 -3.58 17.40
CA TRP A 475 -29.03 -2.31 16.69
C TRP A 475 -30.39 -1.78 16.27
N ARG A 476 -30.48 -0.46 16.20
CA ARG A 476 -31.66 0.28 15.72
C ARG A 476 -31.17 1.49 14.93
N GLU A 477 -31.89 1.82 13.88
CA GLU A 477 -31.66 3.05 13.11
C GLU A 477 -31.87 4.26 14.03
N ASP A 478 -30.80 5.02 14.28
CA ASP A 478 -30.85 6.31 14.97
C ASP A 478 -29.72 7.20 14.45
N THR A 479 -30.07 8.15 13.58
CA THR A 479 -29.13 9.11 12.97
C THR A 479 -28.58 10.13 13.95
N THR A 480 -29.20 10.28 15.13
CA THR A 480 -28.83 11.30 16.12
C THR A 480 -27.86 10.79 17.17
N ARG A 481 -27.93 9.49 17.49
CA ARG A 481 -27.15 8.89 18.58
C ARG A 481 -26.07 7.93 18.12
N ASP A 482 -26.36 7.08 17.13
CA ASP A 482 -25.48 5.99 16.66
C ASP A 482 -24.82 5.18 17.80
N ASN A 483 -25.57 4.91 18.87
CA ASN A 483 -25.01 4.42 20.14
C ASN A 483 -25.11 2.89 20.31
N TRP A 484 -25.31 2.16 19.23
CA TRP A 484 -25.41 0.69 19.20
C TRP A 484 -24.17 0.08 18.55
N GLY A 485 -23.72 -1.08 19.01
CA GLY A 485 -22.62 -1.80 18.39
C GLY A 485 -21.74 -2.57 19.39
N THR A 486 -20.59 -2.98 18.88
CA THR A 486 -19.53 -3.66 19.65
C THR A 486 -18.45 -2.64 19.99
N PHE A 487 -18.30 -2.35 21.28
CA PHE A 487 -17.48 -1.26 21.80
C PHE A 487 -16.26 -1.78 22.56
N CYS A 488 -15.20 -0.97 22.59
CA CYS A 488 -14.01 -1.19 23.41
C CYS A 488 -13.67 0.10 24.17
N TYR A 489 -13.88 0.08 25.48
CA TYR A 489 -13.53 1.17 26.39
C TYR A 489 -12.08 1.04 26.83
N ILE A 490 -11.38 2.17 26.90
CA ILE A 490 -10.02 2.28 27.42
C ILE A 490 -10.07 3.25 28.59
N ARG A 491 -9.61 2.82 29.76
CA ARG A 491 -9.55 3.63 30.98
C ARG A 491 -8.14 3.62 31.55
N ASP A 492 -7.60 4.79 31.83
CA ASP A 492 -6.40 4.92 32.65
C ASP A 492 -6.76 4.75 34.12
N VAL A 493 -6.15 3.76 34.77
CA VAL A 493 -6.43 3.41 36.17
C VAL A 493 -6.02 4.54 37.11
N LYS A 494 -4.93 5.25 36.83
CA LYS A 494 -4.37 6.27 37.72
C LYS A 494 -5.19 7.56 37.65
N SER A 495 -5.53 8.03 36.45
CA SER A 495 -6.29 9.27 36.27
C SER A 495 -7.81 9.06 36.39
N GLY A 496 -8.29 7.83 36.18
CA GLY A 496 -9.72 7.51 36.12
C GLY A 496 -10.40 8.00 34.83
N VAL A 497 -9.67 8.62 33.93
CA VAL A 497 -10.19 9.09 32.63
C VAL A 497 -10.36 7.89 31.70
N TYR A 498 -11.45 7.89 30.94
CA TYR A 498 -11.74 6.86 29.97
C TYR A 498 -12.29 7.44 28.66
N TRP A 499 -12.02 6.71 27.59
CA TRP A 499 -12.46 6.95 26.22
C TRP A 499 -12.75 5.59 25.56
N SER A 500 -13.01 5.60 24.25
CA SER A 500 -13.22 4.40 23.45
C SER A 500 -12.19 4.32 22.33
N ASN A 501 -11.90 3.10 21.86
CA ASN A 501 -11.01 2.88 20.71
C ASN A 501 -11.50 3.54 19.40
N THR A 502 -12.79 3.84 19.35
CA THR A 502 -13.45 4.67 18.31
C THR A 502 -14.16 5.87 18.99
N HIS A 503 -15.05 6.58 18.30
CA HIS A 503 -15.77 7.71 18.92
C HIS A 503 -16.94 7.26 19.79
N GLN A 504 -17.70 6.29 19.30
CA GLN A 504 -18.73 5.61 20.06
C GLN A 504 -18.09 4.60 21.04
N PRO A 505 -18.68 4.39 22.22
CA PRO A 505 -19.91 5.00 22.71
C PRO A 505 -19.65 6.22 23.61
N THR A 506 -18.39 6.52 23.95
CA THR A 506 -18.06 7.50 25.00
C THR A 506 -18.24 8.96 24.57
N LEU A 507 -18.31 9.20 23.26
CA LEU A 507 -18.41 10.53 22.65
C LEU A 507 -17.26 11.47 23.05
N LYS A 508 -16.13 10.89 23.50
CA LYS A 508 -14.94 11.66 23.84
C LYS A 508 -14.27 12.13 22.55
N ARG A 509 -13.96 13.43 22.52
CA ARG A 509 -13.23 14.04 21.42
C ARG A 509 -11.74 13.69 21.55
N ALA A 510 -11.20 13.01 20.54
CA ALA A 510 -9.78 12.74 20.43
C ALA A 510 -9.00 13.98 19.98
N GLU A 511 -7.68 13.94 20.20
CA GLU A 511 -6.72 14.91 19.65
C GLU A 511 -6.63 14.74 18.13
N THR A 512 -6.57 13.50 17.66
CA THR A 512 -6.62 13.13 16.24
C THR A 512 -7.62 12.00 16.03
N TYR A 513 -8.36 12.05 14.92
CA TYR A 513 -9.34 11.04 14.56
C TYR A 513 -9.32 10.77 13.06
N GLN A 514 -9.34 9.50 12.68
CA GLN A 514 -9.48 9.08 11.30
C GLN A 514 -10.25 7.75 11.25
N ALA A 515 -11.29 7.68 10.43
CA ALA A 515 -11.93 6.44 10.01
C ALA A 515 -11.56 6.19 8.54
N ILE A 516 -11.13 4.97 8.23
CA ILE A 516 -10.62 4.58 6.92
C ILE A 516 -11.39 3.34 6.48
N PHE A 517 -12.09 3.43 5.35
CA PHE A 517 -12.91 2.35 4.82
C PHE A 517 -12.41 1.91 3.45
N SER A 518 -12.00 0.66 3.36
CA SER A 518 -11.60 -0.03 2.14
C SER A 518 -12.41 -1.31 2.00
N GLU A 519 -12.50 -1.88 0.80
CA GLU A 519 -13.21 -3.14 0.65
C GLU A 519 -12.59 -4.24 1.56
N GLY A 520 -13.45 -4.91 2.31
CA GLY A 520 -13.07 -6.00 3.22
C GLY A 520 -12.55 -5.57 4.60
N ARG A 521 -12.39 -4.26 4.86
CA ARG A 521 -11.76 -3.78 6.09
C ARG A 521 -12.27 -2.39 6.52
N ALA A 522 -12.38 -2.19 7.83
CA ALA A 522 -12.62 -0.88 8.42
C ALA A 522 -11.53 -0.56 9.46
N GLU A 523 -11.00 0.66 9.44
CA GLU A 523 -9.97 1.08 10.38
C GLU A 523 -10.29 2.39 11.08
N PHE A 524 -9.79 2.51 12.31
CA PHE A 524 -9.86 3.73 13.10
C PHE A 524 -8.49 4.04 13.66
N ARG A 525 -8.03 5.29 13.50
CA ARG A 525 -6.82 5.81 14.12
C ARG A 525 -7.20 6.96 15.02
N ARG A 526 -6.76 6.90 16.27
CA ARG A 526 -7.04 7.90 17.28
C ARG A 526 -5.84 8.16 18.17
N ARG A 527 -5.74 9.39 18.66
CA ARG A 527 -4.84 9.76 19.76
C ARG A 527 -5.61 10.40 20.88
N ASP A 528 -5.47 9.87 22.08
CA ASP A 528 -6.14 10.33 23.29
C ASP A 528 -5.15 10.23 24.47
N HIS A 529 -4.82 11.34 25.15
CA HIS A 529 -4.03 11.34 26.38
C HIS A 529 -2.62 10.69 26.27
N ASP A 530 -1.94 10.92 25.14
CA ASP A 530 -0.67 10.28 24.77
C ASP A 530 -0.74 8.74 24.63
N TYR A 531 -1.93 8.23 24.31
CA TYR A 531 -2.10 6.90 23.76
C TYR A 531 -2.44 6.98 22.28
N ASP A 532 -1.68 6.27 21.46
CA ASP A 532 -2.07 6.01 20.08
C ASP A 532 -2.90 4.72 20.06
N THR A 533 -4.09 4.79 19.45
CA THR A 533 -4.98 3.65 19.28
C THR A 533 -5.26 3.43 17.79
N HIS A 534 -4.99 2.22 17.31
CA HIS A 534 -5.32 1.78 15.96
C HIS A 534 -6.24 0.56 16.03
N THR A 535 -7.43 0.67 15.46
CA THR A 535 -8.40 -0.43 15.40
C THR A 535 -8.57 -0.89 13.96
N GLU A 536 -8.52 -2.19 13.72
CA GLU A 536 -8.81 -2.83 12.43
C GLU A 536 -9.97 -3.81 12.61
N ILE A 537 -10.93 -3.81 11.70
CA ILE A 537 -12.13 -4.66 11.74
C ILE A 537 -12.26 -5.41 10.43
N VAL A 538 -12.38 -6.74 10.51
CA VAL A 538 -12.54 -7.64 9.36
C VAL A 538 -13.53 -8.77 9.68
N VAL A 539 -14.09 -9.37 8.64
CA VAL A 539 -14.90 -10.61 8.73
C VAL A 539 -14.11 -11.74 8.07
N SER A 540 -14.02 -12.89 8.74
CA SER A 540 -13.28 -14.04 8.21
C SER A 540 -13.97 -14.64 6.98
N PRO A 541 -13.27 -14.82 5.85
CA PRO A 541 -13.84 -15.51 4.69
C PRO A 541 -14.13 -17.01 4.96
N GLU A 542 -13.37 -17.62 5.86
CA GLU A 542 -13.45 -19.07 6.12
C GLU A 542 -14.50 -19.39 7.19
N ASP A 543 -14.62 -18.55 8.22
CA ASP A 543 -15.42 -18.81 9.42
C ASP A 543 -16.40 -17.67 9.71
N ASP A 544 -17.52 -17.97 10.36
CA ASP A 544 -18.58 -17.01 10.67
C ASP A 544 -18.24 -16.17 11.91
N ILE A 545 -17.18 -15.36 11.78
CA ILE A 545 -16.63 -14.49 12.83
C ILE A 545 -16.31 -13.08 12.31
N GLU A 546 -16.45 -12.09 13.19
CA GLU A 546 -15.77 -10.80 13.08
C GLU A 546 -14.57 -10.76 14.02
N LEU A 547 -13.50 -10.10 13.57
CA LEU A 547 -12.31 -9.85 14.36
C LEU A 547 -12.03 -8.36 14.37
N ARG A 548 -11.98 -7.78 15.58
CA ARG A 548 -11.63 -6.39 15.86
C ARG A 548 -10.31 -6.37 16.61
N ARG A 549 -9.25 -5.94 15.94
CA ARG A 549 -7.91 -5.81 16.52
C ARG A 549 -7.67 -4.39 16.96
N VAL A 550 -7.40 -4.18 18.24
CA VAL A 550 -7.09 -2.87 18.83
C VAL A 550 -5.65 -2.86 19.28
N ARG A 551 -4.80 -2.06 18.63
CA ARG A 551 -3.43 -1.78 19.05
C ARG A 551 -3.42 -0.49 19.87
N ILE A 552 -2.86 -0.55 21.09
CA ILE A 552 -2.76 0.59 22.00
C ILE A 552 -1.29 0.77 22.36
N THR A 553 -0.73 1.95 22.07
CA THR A 553 0.67 2.28 22.36
C THR A 553 0.77 3.40 23.39
N ASN A 554 1.57 3.18 24.44
CA ASN A 554 1.86 4.21 25.44
C ASN A 554 2.95 5.16 24.94
N ARG A 555 2.62 6.38 24.52
CA ARG A 555 3.59 7.38 24.02
C ARG A 555 4.24 8.22 25.11
N THR A 556 4.09 7.81 26.37
CA THR A 556 4.66 8.53 27.50
C THR A 556 5.95 7.88 27.99
N ARG A 557 6.79 8.68 28.64
CA ARG A 557 8.04 8.20 29.26
C ARG A 557 7.83 7.48 30.59
N THR A 558 6.58 7.16 30.94
CA THR A 558 6.22 6.54 32.23
C THR A 558 5.46 5.25 32.01
N ARG A 559 5.72 4.26 32.86
CA ARG A 559 4.90 3.05 32.96
C ARG A 559 3.47 3.43 33.33
N ARG A 560 2.47 2.90 32.60
CA ARG A 560 1.05 3.16 32.85
C ARG A 560 0.22 1.88 32.83
N THR A 561 -0.81 1.84 33.67
CA THR A 561 -1.76 0.72 33.76
C THR A 561 -3.11 1.18 33.22
N ILE A 562 -3.66 0.42 32.28
CA ILE A 562 -4.95 0.70 31.65
C ILE A 562 -5.90 -0.49 31.78
N GLU A 563 -7.19 -0.21 31.82
CA GLU A 563 -8.26 -1.19 31.67
C GLU A 563 -8.82 -1.10 30.25
N VAL A 564 -8.82 -2.23 29.55
CA VAL A 564 -9.44 -2.39 28.23
C VAL A 564 -10.67 -3.26 28.42
N THR A 565 -11.86 -2.73 28.13
CA THR A 565 -13.14 -3.43 28.38
C THR A 565 -13.96 -3.51 27.11
N SER A 566 -14.23 -4.72 26.63
CA SER A 566 -15.18 -4.96 25.54
C SER A 566 -16.63 -4.85 26.00
N TYR A 567 -17.56 -4.57 25.09
CA TYR A 567 -19.00 -4.53 25.36
C TYR A 567 -19.81 -4.78 24.09
N ALA A 568 -20.79 -5.67 24.15
CA ALA A 568 -21.83 -5.81 23.13
C ALA A 568 -23.15 -6.30 23.76
N GLU A 569 -24.29 -5.87 23.21
CA GLU A 569 -25.62 -6.33 23.63
C GLU A 569 -26.10 -7.50 22.76
N VAL A 570 -26.44 -8.63 23.38
CA VAL A 570 -26.68 -9.91 22.68
C VAL A 570 -28.16 -10.08 22.35
N VAL A 571 -28.47 -10.59 21.15
CA VAL A 571 -29.86 -10.80 20.68
C VAL A 571 -30.14 -12.25 20.28
N LEU A 572 -29.43 -12.76 19.26
CA LEU A 572 -29.57 -14.10 18.66
C LEU A 572 -30.97 -14.43 18.10
N ALA A 573 -31.71 -13.41 17.65
CA ALA A 573 -33.06 -13.54 17.12
C ALA A 573 -33.25 -12.66 15.87
N ALA A 574 -34.36 -12.81 15.16
CA ALA A 574 -34.71 -11.92 14.06
C ALA A 574 -34.80 -10.45 14.57
N PRO A 575 -34.24 -9.46 13.86
CA PRO A 575 -34.22 -8.05 14.30
C PRO A 575 -35.60 -7.49 14.66
N ALA A 576 -36.63 -7.81 13.87
CA ALA A 576 -38.00 -7.37 14.12
C ALA A 576 -38.58 -7.91 15.44
N ALA A 577 -38.22 -9.14 15.82
CA ALA A 577 -38.68 -9.75 17.07
C ALA A 577 -38.06 -9.08 18.31
N ASP A 578 -36.76 -8.70 18.25
CA ASP A 578 -36.11 -7.92 19.31
C ASP A 578 -36.69 -6.50 19.42
N ALA A 579 -37.00 -5.86 18.29
CA ALA A 579 -37.57 -4.51 18.27
C ALA A 579 -38.96 -4.44 18.92
N LEU A 580 -39.82 -5.45 18.68
CA LEU A 580 -41.19 -5.48 19.22
C LEU A 580 -41.25 -5.81 20.72
N HIS A 581 -40.45 -6.78 21.18
CA HIS A 581 -40.52 -7.29 22.56
C HIS A 581 -39.13 -7.55 23.17
N PRO A 582 -38.29 -6.52 23.39
CA PRO A 582 -36.90 -6.69 23.81
C PRO A 582 -36.79 -7.34 25.20
N ALA A 583 -37.56 -6.85 26.18
CA ALA A 583 -37.53 -7.38 27.55
C ALA A 583 -37.92 -8.86 27.62
N PHE A 584 -38.91 -9.27 26.81
CA PHE A 584 -39.30 -10.68 26.73
C PHE A 584 -38.28 -11.51 25.96
N SER A 585 -37.70 -10.99 24.88
CA SER A 585 -36.67 -11.68 24.08
C SER A 585 -35.42 -11.99 24.90
N ASN A 586 -35.00 -11.06 25.76
CA ASN A 586 -33.82 -11.19 26.62
C ASN A 586 -33.91 -12.37 27.60
N LEU A 587 -35.11 -12.70 28.11
CA LEU A 587 -35.31 -13.80 29.08
C LEU A 587 -34.93 -15.18 28.53
N PHE A 588 -34.82 -15.32 27.20
CA PHE A 588 -34.45 -16.57 26.56
C PHE A 588 -32.94 -16.70 26.34
N VAL A 589 -32.15 -15.64 26.48
CA VAL A 589 -30.71 -15.70 26.27
C VAL A 589 -30.03 -16.22 27.54
N GLN A 590 -29.09 -17.15 27.35
CA GLN A 590 -28.27 -17.71 28.42
C GLN A 590 -26.81 -17.47 28.10
N THR A 591 -26.04 -17.03 29.10
CA THR A 591 -24.62 -16.72 28.97
C THR A 591 -23.77 -17.68 29.79
N GLU A 592 -22.60 -18.07 29.28
CA GLU A 592 -21.66 -18.98 29.94
C GLU A 592 -20.25 -18.37 29.87
N ILE A 593 -19.54 -18.26 31.00
CA ILE A 593 -18.17 -17.73 31.03
C ILE A 593 -17.17 -18.89 30.95
N MET A 594 -16.34 -18.90 29.91
CA MET A 594 -15.28 -19.86 29.68
C MET A 594 -13.92 -19.23 30.01
N ARG A 595 -13.52 -19.29 31.28
CA ARG A 595 -12.29 -18.63 31.77
C ARG A 595 -11.02 -19.16 31.09
N GLU A 596 -10.92 -20.47 30.89
CA GLU A 596 -9.79 -21.12 30.21
C GLU A 596 -9.63 -20.63 28.77
N ARG A 597 -10.75 -20.30 28.13
CA ARG A 597 -10.78 -19.78 26.76
C ARG A 597 -10.87 -18.27 26.69
N GLN A 598 -10.86 -17.56 27.82
CA GLN A 598 -11.02 -16.10 27.90
C GLN A 598 -12.24 -15.59 27.08
N ALA A 599 -13.34 -16.34 27.13
CA ALA A 599 -14.49 -16.14 26.26
C ALA A 599 -15.82 -16.21 27.02
N ILE A 600 -16.85 -15.58 26.44
CA ILE A 600 -18.25 -15.69 26.88
C ILE A 600 -19.02 -16.36 25.74
N LEU A 601 -19.74 -17.44 26.05
CA LEU A 601 -20.67 -18.08 25.12
C LEU A 601 -22.09 -17.59 25.41
N CYS A 602 -22.89 -17.44 24.37
CA CYS A 602 -24.30 -17.06 24.48
C CYS A 602 -25.15 -17.95 23.58
N THR A 603 -26.28 -18.41 24.08
CA THR A 603 -27.29 -19.13 23.29
C THR A 603 -28.69 -18.72 23.71
N ARG A 604 -29.69 -19.16 22.96
CA ARG A 604 -31.10 -19.00 23.33
C ARG A 604 -31.69 -20.33 23.76
N ARG A 605 -32.55 -20.29 24.77
CA ARG A 605 -33.37 -21.44 25.15
C ARG A 605 -34.40 -21.71 24.05
N PRO A 606 -34.43 -22.92 23.47
CA PRO A 606 -35.45 -23.30 22.49
C PRO A 606 -36.86 -23.14 23.05
N ARG A 607 -37.80 -22.68 22.23
CA ARG A 607 -39.23 -22.57 22.56
C ARG A 607 -40.02 -23.80 22.14
N SER A 608 -39.48 -24.61 21.24
CA SER A 608 -40.01 -25.91 20.81
C SER A 608 -38.88 -26.93 20.67
N GLN A 609 -39.22 -28.22 20.57
CA GLN A 609 -38.22 -29.29 20.40
C GLN A 609 -37.48 -29.22 19.05
N ASP A 610 -38.08 -28.59 18.04
CA ASP A 610 -37.50 -28.46 16.69
C ASP A 610 -36.64 -27.19 16.52
N GLU A 611 -36.70 -26.24 17.47
CA GLU A 611 -35.96 -24.99 17.39
C GLU A 611 -34.48 -25.19 17.77
N HIS A 612 -33.60 -25.12 16.78
CA HIS A 612 -32.16 -25.21 16.99
C HIS A 612 -31.55 -23.82 17.12
N ALA A 613 -31.25 -23.42 18.36
CA ALA A 613 -30.64 -22.13 18.65
C ALA A 613 -29.11 -22.17 18.41
N PRO A 614 -28.54 -21.21 17.66
CA PRO A 614 -27.10 -21.13 17.48
C PRO A 614 -26.40 -20.66 18.76
N TRP A 615 -25.07 -20.77 18.75
CA TRP A 615 -24.20 -20.38 19.85
C TRP A 615 -23.26 -19.26 19.40
N MET A 616 -23.39 -18.09 20.00
CA MET A 616 -22.44 -16.98 19.86
C MET A 616 -21.27 -17.17 20.81
N LEU A 617 -20.09 -16.76 20.38
CA LEU A 617 -18.90 -16.60 21.21
C LEU A 617 -18.42 -15.15 21.15
N HIS A 618 -17.95 -14.64 22.28
CA HIS A 618 -17.20 -13.40 22.38
C HIS A 618 -15.90 -13.68 23.13
N LEU A 619 -14.79 -13.64 22.41
CA LEU A 619 -13.43 -13.90 22.89
C LEU A 619 -12.65 -12.58 22.91
N MET A 620 -11.81 -12.40 23.91
CA MET A 620 -10.86 -11.29 23.95
C MET A 620 -9.48 -11.82 24.35
N ALA A 621 -8.47 -11.56 23.52
CA ALA A 621 -7.09 -11.97 23.78
C ALA A 621 -6.17 -10.76 23.77
N VAL A 622 -5.25 -10.67 24.73
CA VAL A 622 -4.28 -9.57 24.82
C VAL A 622 -2.86 -10.10 24.63
N ARG A 623 -2.07 -9.37 23.83
CA ARG A 623 -0.68 -9.68 23.48
C ARG A 623 0.19 -8.45 23.62
N GLY A 624 1.48 -8.66 23.91
CA GLY A 624 2.47 -7.59 23.98
C GLY A 624 2.43 -6.74 25.26
N ALA A 625 1.62 -7.12 26.26
CA ALA A 625 1.57 -6.45 27.55
C ALA A 625 1.37 -7.45 28.70
N GLU A 626 1.79 -7.05 29.90
CA GLU A 626 1.56 -7.82 31.12
C GLU A 626 0.08 -7.73 31.52
N VAL A 627 -0.60 -8.88 31.59
CA VAL A 627 -2.00 -8.98 32.04
C VAL A 627 -2.02 -9.16 33.55
N VAL A 628 -2.59 -8.17 34.26
CA VAL A 628 -2.71 -8.16 35.71
C VAL A 628 -3.97 -8.89 36.17
N GLU A 629 -5.10 -8.63 35.51
CA GLU A 629 -6.40 -9.14 35.93
C GLU A 629 -7.36 -9.26 34.74
N ILE A 630 -8.21 -10.28 34.76
CA ILE A 630 -9.30 -10.47 33.79
C ILE A 630 -10.61 -10.64 34.55
N SER A 631 -11.63 -9.87 34.19
CA SER A 631 -12.97 -9.97 34.77
C SER A 631 -14.06 -9.88 33.69
N TYR A 632 -15.26 -10.35 34.02
CA TYR A 632 -16.35 -10.56 33.07
C TYR A 632 -17.66 -9.98 33.59
N GLU A 633 -18.49 -9.44 32.69
CA GLU A 633 -19.87 -9.06 32.99
C GLU A 633 -20.80 -9.54 31.87
N THR A 634 -21.95 -10.08 32.27
CA THR A 634 -22.99 -10.49 31.33
C THR A 634 -24.34 -9.82 31.59
N ASP A 635 -24.49 -9.05 32.68
CA ASP A 635 -25.70 -8.29 32.99
C ASP A 635 -25.54 -6.80 32.66
N ARG A 636 -26.38 -6.31 31.73
CA ARG A 636 -26.37 -4.91 31.28
C ARG A 636 -26.61 -3.92 32.41
N MET A 637 -27.48 -4.24 33.36
CA MET A 637 -27.83 -3.36 34.47
C MET A 637 -26.66 -3.20 35.43
N ARG A 638 -25.86 -4.25 35.64
CA ARG A 638 -24.63 -4.19 36.45
C ARG A 638 -23.52 -3.42 35.76
N PHE A 639 -23.37 -3.59 34.45
CA PHE A 639 -22.35 -2.87 33.69
C PHE A 639 -22.65 -1.38 33.56
N ILE A 640 -23.86 -1.04 33.08
CA ILE A 640 -24.24 0.35 32.82
C ILE A 640 -24.63 1.06 34.10
N GLY A 641 -25.41 0.42 34.99
CA GLY A 641 -25.91 1.03 36.22
C GLY A 641 -27.18 1.86 36.02
N ARG A 642 -27.92 2.06 37.11
CA ARG A 642 -29.19 2.81 37.10
C ARG A 642 -28.97 4.28 36.73
N GLY A 643 -29.75 4.78 35.77
CA GLY A 643 -29.71 6.20 35.36
C GLY A 643 -28.50 6.58 34.51
N ARG A 644 -27.77 5.60 33.98
CA ARG A 644 -26.56 5.78 33.16
C ARG A 644 -26.78 5.24 31.74
N SER A 645 -25.78 5.42 30.88
CA SER A 645 -25.81 4.98 29.48
C SER A 645 -24.48 4.35 29.08
N VAL A 646 -24.40 3.80 27.86
CA VAL A 646 -23.15 3.32 27.26
C VAL A 646 -22.09 4.43 27.12
N ALA A 647 -22.49 5.70 27.11
CA ALA A 647 -21.52 6.81 27.07
C ALA A 647 -20.80 7.02 28.41
N ALA A 648 -21.43 6.65 29.53
CA ALA A 648 -20.87 6.82 30.86
C ALA A 648 -21.30 5.68 31.82
N PRO A 649 -20.96 4.42 31.53
CA PRO A 649 -21.41 3.27 32.31
C PRO A 649 -20.76 3.26 33.70
N GLN A 650 -21.45 2.67 34.68
CA GLN A 650 -20.95 2.53 36.05
C GLN A 650 -19.63 1.76 36.10
N ALA A 651 -19.48 0.75 35.23
CA ALA A 651 -18.25 -0.03 35.12
C ALA A 651 -17.00 0.83 34.83
N MET A 652 -17.11 1.98 34.16
CA MET A 652 -15.96 2.86 33.90
C MET A 652 -15.64 3.83 35.06
N VAL A 653 -16.50 3.89 36.08
CA VAL A 653 -16.26 4.70 37.28
C VAL A 653 -15.71 3.83 38.41
N ASP A 654 -16.26 2.63 38.58
CA ASP A 654 -15.80 1.69 39.60
C ASP A 654 -14.50 0.99 39.16
N SER A 655 -13.48 0.96 40.02
CA SER A 655 -12.22 0.24 39.78
C SER A 655 -12.27 -1.23 40.20
N ALA A 656 -13.39 -1.68 40.77
CA ALA A 656 -13.61 -3.08 41.13
C ALA A 656 -13.65 -3.99 39.88
N ALA A 657 -13.34 -5.26 40.10
CA ALA A 657 -13.53 -6.31 39.11
C ALA A 657 -15.01 -6.40 38.69
N LEU A 658 -15.25 -6.74 37.44
CA LEU A 658 -16.60 -7.06 36.96
C LEU A 658 -17.15 -8.30 37.70
N SER A 659 -18.47 -8.37 37.85
CA SER A 659 -19.09 -9.25 38.86
C SER A 659 -18.97 -10.75 38.58
N GLY A 660 -18.67 -11.14 37.33
CA GLY A 660 -18.54 -12.53 36.92
C GLY A 660 -19.86 -13.32 36.91
N SER A 661 -21.01 -12.63 36.93
CA SER A 661 -22.31 -13.30 36.77
C SER A 661 -22.44 -13.92 35.37
N ALA A 662 -23.08 -15.08 35.32
CA ALA A 662 -23.43 -15.82 34.10
C ALA A 662 -24.74 -16.59 34.32
N GLY A 663 -25.28 -17.21 33.29
CA GLY A 663 -26.55 -17.94 33.30
C GLY A 663 -27.68 -17.15 32.62
N SER A 664 -28.87 -17.20 33.23
CA SER A 664 -30.06 -16.50 32.70
C SER A 664 -30.17 -15.12 33.35
N VAL A 665 -29.54 -14.13 32.74
CA VAL A 665 -29.56 -12.72 33.16
C VAL A 665 -30.72 -11.96 32.51
N LEU A 666 -31.18 -10.87 33.12
CA LEU A 666 -32.36 -10.12 32.65
C LEU A 666 -32.11 -9.34 31.36
N ASP A 667 -30.92 -8.78 31.19
CA ASP A 667 -30.52 -8.01 30.01
C ASP A 667 -29.09 -8.43 29.61
N PRO A 668 -28.94 -9.39 28.68
CA PRO A 668 -27.68 -10.07 28.39
C PRO A 668 -26.71 -9.19 27.59
N ILE A 669 -25.46 -9.12 28.06
CA ILE A 669 -24.34 -8.54 27.34
C ILE A 669 -23.14 -9.49 27.35
N THR A 670 -22.14 -9.15 26.54
CA THR A 670 -20.80 -9.70 26.66
C THR A 670 -19.82 -8.57 26.94
N ALA A 671 -19.22 -8.57 28.13
CA ALA A 671 -18.15 -7.64 28.47
C ALA A 671 -16.98 -8.38 29.14
N ILE A 672 -15.79 -8.22 28.57
CA ILE A 672 -14.54 -8.75 29.11
C ILE A 672 -13.62 -7.58 29.38
N ARG A 673 -13.10 -7.48 30.60
CA ARG A 673 -12.14 -6.46 31.02
C ARG A 673 -10.78 -7.10 31.26
N TYR A 674 -9.77 -6.52 30.63
CA TYR A 674 -8.36 -6.76 30.92
C TYR A 674 -7.77 -5.54 31.61
N ARG A 675 -7.06 -5.75 32.72
CA ARG A 675 -6.15 -4.76 33.29
C ARG A 675 -4.74 -5.09 32.84
N ILE A 676 -4.11 -4.18 32.11
CA ILE A 676 -2.77 -4.38 31.55
C ILE A 676 -1.82 -3.25 31.90
N THR A 677 -0.54 -3.57 31.96
CA THR A 677 0.52 -2.58 32.17
C THR A 677 1.39 -2.43 30.93
N LEU A 678 1.63 -1.18 30.56
CA LEU A 678 2.43 -0.77 29.40
C LEU A 678 3.63 0.05 29.87
N GLU A 679 4.83 -0.40 29.52
CA GLU A 679 6.06 0.37 29.61
C GLU A 679 6.05 1.56 28.63
N PRO A 680 6.96 2.53 28.78
CA PRO A 680 7.16 3.59 27.79
C PRO A 680 7.36 3.05 26.37
N GLU A 681 6.64 3.60 25.39
CA GLU A 681 6.62 3.19 23.97
C GLU A 681 6.16 1.74 23.70
N GLN A 682 5.74 0.99 24.73
CA GLN A 682 5.22 -0.36 24.55
C GLN A 682 3.82 -0.35 23.94
N ALA A 683 3.57 -1.27 23.03
CA ALA A 683 2.26 -1.50 22.41
C ALA A 683 1.63 -2.83 22.86
N ALA A 684 0.37 -2.78 23.26
CA ALA A 684 -0.48 -3.96 23.40
C ALA A 684 -1.31 -4.15 22.12
N THR A 685 -1.54 -5.41 21.74
CA THR A 685 -2.54 -5.79 20.74
C THR A 685 -3.65 -6.58 21.41
N ILE A 686 -4.89 -6.14 21.22
CA ILE A 686 -6.09 -6.73 21.78
C ILE A 686 -6.96 -7.24 20.63
N ASP A 687 -7.09 -8.55 20.51
CA ASP A 687 -7.97 -9.19 19.53
C ASP A 687 -9.33 -9.47 20.19
N MET A 688 -10.38 -8.80 19.72
CA MET A 688 -11.77 -9.07 20.09
C MET A 688 -12.45 -9.86 18.97
N VAL A 689 -12.84 -11.09 19.26
CA VAL A 689 -13.44 -11.99 18.27
C VAL A 689 -14.88 -12.28 18.67
N CYS A 690 -15.82 -11.89 17.82
CA CYS A 690 -17.23 -12.21 17.97
C CYS A 690 -17.62 -13.17 16.86
N GLY A 691 -18.12 -14.34 17.23
CA GLY A 691 -18.37 -15.43 16.30
C GLY A 691 -19.66 -16.16 16.59
N ILE A 692 -20.10 -16.99 15.66
CA ILE A 692 -21.29 -17.82 15.84
C ILE A 692 -21.10 -19.21 15.22
N GLY A 693 -21.54 -20.23 15.94
CA GLY A 693 -21.57 -21.61 15.50
C GLY A 693 -23.00 -22.16 15.55
N ALA A 694 -23.31 -23.11 14.67
CA ALA A 694 -24.60 -23.80 14.71
C ALA A 694 -24.79 -24.65 15.98
N THR A 695 -23.68 -25.08 16.60
CA THR A 695 -23.66 -25.87 17.83
C THR A 695 -22.68 -25.28 18.84
N ARG A 696 -22.81 -25.67 20.11
CA ARG A 696 -21.87 -25.28 21.17
C ARG A 696 -20.43 -25.68 20.84
N ASP A 697 -20.23 -26.90 20.33
CA ASP A 697 -18.89 -27.40 19.99
C ASP A 697 -18.27 -26.64 18.81
N ALA A 698 -19.07 -26.23 17.82
CA ALA A 698 -18.60 -25.38 16.74
C ALA A 698 -18.14 -24.01 17.27
N ALA A 699 -18.91 -23.39 18.16
CA ALA A 699 -18.51 -22.12 18.80
C ALA A 699 -17.25 -22.28 19.66
N LEU A 700 -17.11 -23.38 20.40
CA LEU A 700 -15.88 -23.67 21.17
C LEU A 700 -14.66 -23.91 20.28
N SER A 701 -14.85 -24.58 19.15
CA SER A 701 -13.79 -24.80 18.15
C SER A 701 -13.29 -23.46 17.61
N LEU A 702 -14.20 -22.55 17.22
CA LEU A 702 -13.85 -21.19 16.80
C LEU A 702 -13.11 -20.42 17.91
N ALA A 703 -13.57 -20.50 19.15
CA ALA A 703 -12.90 -19.86 20.29
C ALA A 703 -11.47 -20.40 20.48
N GLY A 704 -11.26 -21.71 20.35
CA GLY A 704 -9.91 -22.30 20.42
C GLY A 704 -9.03 -21.91 19.22
N LYS A 705 -9.59 -21.92 18.01
CA LYS A 705 -8.90 -21.57 16.76
C LYS A 705 -8.35 -20.14 16.82
N TYR A 706 -9.16 -19.18 17.29
CA TYR A 706 -8.80 -17.77 17.25
C TYR A 706 -8.13 -17.22 18.52
N GLN A 707 -7.85 -18.08 19.51
CA GLN A 707 -6.86 -17.76 20.53
C GLN A 707 -5.43 -17.73 19.96
N ASP A 708 -5.17 -18.56 18.94
CA ASP A 708 -3.89 -18.61 18.25
C ASP A 708 -3.62 -17.32 17.45
N ARG A 709 -2.40 -16.81 17.57
CA ARG A 709 -1.96 -15.58 16.88
C ARG A 709 -1.90 -15.73 15.38
N GLN A 710 -1.32 -16.80 14.88
CA GLN A 710 -1.08 -16.97 13.45
C GLN A 710 -2.41 -17.09 12.70
N LEU A 711 -3.39 -17.75 13.32
CA LEU A 711 -4.73 -17.89 12.74
C LEU A 711 -5.51 -16.59 12.77
N ALA A 712 -5.38 -15.77 13.82
CA ALA A 712 -5.96 -14.43 13.87
C ALA A 712 -5.33 -13.49 12.81
N ASP A 713 -4.01 -13.55 12.63
CA ASP A 713 -3.28 -12.74 11.63
C ASP A 713 -3.73 -13.07 10.19
N ARG A 714 -3.89 -14.36 9.88
CA ARG A 714 -4.36 -14.85 8.56
C ARG A 714 -5.73 -14.31 8.16
N VAL A 715 -6.62 -13.99 9.11
CA VAL A 715 -7.96 -13.45 8.80
C VAL A 715 -7.86 -12.14 8.02
N PHE A 716 -6.91 -11.27 8.37
CA PHE A 716 -6.72 -9.98 7.71
C PHE A 716 -6.27 -10.14 6.25
N GLU A 717 -5.32 -11.05 5.99
CA GLU A 717 -4.81 -11.32 4.64
C GLU A 717 -5.89 -11.93 3.74
N LEU A 718 -6.67 -12.86 4.28
CA LEU A 718 -7.76 -13.51 3.53
C LEU A 718 -8.93 -12.57 3.27
N ALA A 719 -9.32 -11.73 4.23
CA ALA A 719 -10.44 -10.80 4.09
C ALA A 719 -10.23 -9.84 2.91
N TRP A 720 -8.98 -9.39 2.71
CA TRP A 720 -8.58 -8.58 1.56
C TRP A 720 -8.76 -9.35 0.24
N THR A 721 -8.18 -10.54 0.15
CA THR A 721 -8.21 -11.35 -1.08
C THR A 721 -9.64 -11.74 -1.47
N HIS A 722 -10.45 -12.18 -0.51
CA HIS A 722 -11.84 -12.55 -0.72
C HIS A 722 -12.67 -11.38 -1.27
N SER A 723 -12.46 -10.19 -0.72
CA SER A 723 -13.14 -8.96 -1.13
C SER A 723 -12.90 -8.60 -2.59
N GLN A 724 -11.65 -8.73 -3.06
CA GLN A 724 -11.33 -8.50 -4.47
C GLN A 724 -11.98 -9.53 -5.40
N VAL A 725 -12.15 -10.78 -4.97
CA VAL A 725 -12.87 -11.81 -5.74
C VAL A 725 -14.36 -11.48 -5.83
N VAL A 726 -14.98 -11.04 -4.73
CA VAL A 726 -16.40 -10.66 -4.69
C VAL A 726 -16.69 -9.51 -5.65
N LEU A 727 -15.86 -8.47 -5.68
CA LEU A 727 -16.03 -7.35 -6.61
C LEU A 727 -15.95 -7.79 -8.08
N ARG A 728 -15.04 -8.71 -8.41
CA ARG A 728 -14.92 -9.27 -9.76
C ARG A 728 -16.16 -10.06 -10.18
N GLN A 729 -16.80 -10.79 -9.27
CA GLN A 729 -18.01 -11.56 -9.59
C GLN A 729 -19.16 -10.65 -10.07
N ILE A 730 -19.32 -9.46 -9.47
CA ILE A 730 -20.35 -8.49 -9.84
C ILE A 730 -19.90 -7.48 -10.92
N ASN A 731 -18.71 -7.67 -11.50
CA ASN A 731 -18.08 -6.74 -12.43
C ASN A 731 -18.00 -5.30 -11.88
N ALA A 732 -17.72 -5.14 -10.60
CA ALA A 732 -17.55 -3.85 -9.93
C ALA A 732 -16.08 -3.58 -9.61
N THR A 733 -15.71 -2.30 -9.60
CA THR A 733 -14.40 -1.82 -9.15
C THR A 733 -14.42 -1.44 -7.66
N GLU A 734 -13.25 -1.19 -7.06
CA GLU A 734 -13.16 -0.61 -5.71
C GLU A 734 -13.88 0.75 -5.64
N ALA A 735 -13.75 1.59 -6.68
CA ALA A 735 -14.42 2.88 -6.75
C ALA A 735 -15.96 2.73 -6.74
N ASP A 736 -16.47 1.73 -7.44
CA ASP A 736 -17.89 1.38 -7.43
C ASP A 736 -18.33 0.92 -6.02
N ALA A 737 -17.54 0.05 -5.38
CA ALA A 737 -17.81 -0.42 -4.01
C ALA A 737 -17.93 0.74 -3.01
N GLN A 738 -17.02 1.72 -3.07
CA GLN A 738 -17.09 2.92 -2.23
C GLN A 738 -18.33 3.77 -2.53
N LEU A 739 -18.75 3.84 -3.81
CA LEU A 739 -19.97 4.54 -4.19
C LEU A 739 -21.22 3.81 -3.65
N TYR A 740 -21.25 2.49 -3.76
CA TYR A 740 -22.34 1.64 -3.27
C TYR A 740 -22.44 1.66 -1.74
N GLY A 741 -21.31 1.72 -1.04
CA GLY A 741 -21.24 1.91 0.42
C GLY A 741 -21.76 3.27 0.88
N ARG A 742 -21.48 4.36 0.14
CA ARG A 742 -22.08 5.68 0.41
C ARG A 742 -23.59 5.67 0.20
N LEU A 743 -24.08 5.05 -0.87
CA LEU A 743 -25.52 4.90 -1.08
C LEU A 743 -26.16 4.03 0.00
N ALA A 744 -25.51 2.94 0.42
CA ALA A 744 -25.95 2.10 1.53
C ALA A 744 -26.15 2.91 2.83
N SER A 745 -25.30 3.91 3.08
CA SER A 745 -25.46 4.82 4.23
C SER A 745 -26.83 5.49 4.21
N SER A 746 -27.30 5.96 3.04
CA SER A 746 -28.62 6.58 2.88
C SER A 746 -29.79 5.59 2.83
N VAL A 747 -29.51 4.30 2.58
CA VAL A 747 -30.50 3.23 2.64
C VAL A 747 -30.74 2.80 4.08
N ILE A 748 -29.67 2.66 4.87
CA ILE A 748 -29.70 2.25 6.28
C ILE A 748 -30.16 3.40 7.16
N TYR A 749 -29.64 4.60 6.93
CA TYR A 749 -29.99 5.82 7.67
C TYR A 749 -30.82 6.75 6.80
N ALA A 750 -32.00 7.16 7.30
CA ALA A 750 -32.87 8.10 6.60
C ALA A 750 -32.12 9.39 6.21
N ASN A 751 -31.90 9.58 4.91
CA ASN A 751 -31.27 10.76 4.36
C ASN A 751 -32.30 11.65 3.65
N SER A 752 -32.56 12.83 4.20
CA SER A 752 -33.50 13.78 3.58
C SER A 752 -33.10 14.24 2.17
N SER A 753 -31.81 14.30 1.83
CA SER A 753 -31.35 14.74 0.50
C SER A 753 -31.56 13.70 -0.60
N MET A 754 -31.79 12.44 -0.22
CA MET A 754 -31.99 11.32 -1.15
C MET A 754 -33.46 10.89 -1.24
N ARG A 755 -34.33 11.40 -0.37
CA ARG A 755 -35.77 11.10 -0.35
C ARG A 755 -36.57 12.07 -1.21
N ALA A 756 -37.86 11.80 -1.35
CA ALA A 756 -38.78 12.72 -2.01
C ALA A 756 -38.86 14.07 -1.29
N GLU A 757 -39.09 15.13 -2.07
CA GLU A 757 -39.30 16.48 -1.57
C GLU A 757 -40.43 16.53 -0.53
N PRO A 758 -40.36 17.40 0.51
CA PRO A 758 -41.37 17.49 1.56
C PRO A 758 -42.81 17.70 1.04
N GLY A 759 -42.96 18.38 -0.11
CA GLY A 759 -44.25 18.57 -0.76
C GLY A 759 -44.88 17.29 -1.33
N VAL A 760 -44.08 16.29 -1.68
CA VAL A 760 -44.57 14.95 -2.09
C VAL A 760 -44.90 14.13 -0.84
N LEU A 761 -44.00 14.14 0.15
CA LEU A 761 -44.20 13.43 1.42
C LEU A 761 -45.52 13.85 2.11
N GLY A 762 -45.81 15.15 2.15
CA GLY A 762 -47.03 15.69 2.74
C GLY A 762 -48.32 15.36 1.99
N LYS A 763 -48.24 14.90 0.74
CA LYS A 763 -49.41 14.49 -0.08
C LYS A 763 -49.77 13.02 0.11
N ASN A 764 -48.90 12.20 0.70
CA ASN A 764 -49.21 10.78 0.89
C ASN A 764 -50.43 10.62 1.83
N ARG A 765 -51.39 9.79 1.41
CA ARG A 765 -52.58 9.41 2.18
C ARG A 765 -52.74 7.88 2.25
N ARG A 766 -51.88 7.11 1.59
CA ARG A 766 -51.93 5.63 1.57
C ARG A 766 -50.96 5.04 2.59
N GLY A 767 -51.29 3.84 3.05
CA GLY A 767 -50.43 3.01 3.92
C GLY A 767 -49.61 1.99 3.13
N GLN A 768 -48.79 1.22 3.83
CA GLN A 768 -47.92 0.17 3.26
C GLN A 768 -48.67 -0.81 2.35
N SER A 769 -49.93 -1.14 2.67
CA SER A 769 -50.76 -2.06 1.88
C SER A 769 -51.03 -1.60 0.44
N GLY A 770 -50.84 -0.31 0.13
CA GLY A 770 -50.92 0.19 -1.25
C GLY A 770 -49.81 -0.33 -2.17
N LEU A 771 -48.70 -0.82 -1.61
CA LEU A 771 -47.58 -1.38 -2.36
C LEU A 771 -47.85 -2.81 -2.84
N TRP A 772 -48.73 -3.56 -2.16
CA TRP A 772 -48.97 -4.98 -2.42
C TRP A 772 -49.55 -5.25 -3.80
N GLY A 773 -50.31 -4.30 -4.35
CA GLY A 773 -50.81 -4.36 -5.74
C GLY A 773 -49.70 -4.40 -6.80
N TYR A 774 -48.48 -4.05 -6.41
CA TYR A 774 -47.28 -4.09 -7.26
C TYR A 774 -46.30 -5.19 -6.86
N ALA A 775 -46.72 -6.14 -6.00
CA ALA A 775 -45.91 -7.22 -5.44
C ALA A 775 -44.75 -6.77 -4.53
N ILE A 776 -44.78 -5.51 -4.05
CA ILE A 776 -43.78 -4.96 -3.13
C ILE A 776 -44.35 -5.04 -1.71
N SER A 777 -43.64 -5.67 -0.76
CA SER A 777 -44.17 -5.81 0.61
C SER A 777 -44.10 -4.48 1.39
N GLY A 778 -43.00 -3.74 1.21
CA GLY A 778 -42.68 -2.53 1.94
C GLY A 778 -42.03 -2.77 3.31
N ASP A 779 -41.61 -3.99 3.62
CA ASP A 779 -40.91 -4.32 4.88
C ASP A 779 -39.41 -4.05 4.79
N LEU A 780 -38.86 -4.09 3.59
CA LEU A 780 -37.47 -3.79 3.29
C LEU A 780 -37.29 -2.35 2.82
N PRO A 781 -36.09 -1.76 2.98
CA PRO A 781 -35.75 -0.48 2.38
C PRO A 781 -35.99 -0.48 0.86
N ILE A 782 -36.69 0.52 0.35
CA ILE A 782 -36.94 0.68 -1.09
C ILE A 782 -35.95 1.69 -1.66
N VAL A 783 -35.27 1.32 -2.76
CA VAL A 783 -34.51 2.24 -3.61
C VAL A 783 -35.26 2.38 -4.94
N LEU A 784 -35.60 3.61 -5.31
CA LEU A 784 -36.37 3.91 -6.52
C LEU A 784 -35.45 4.46 -7.61
N LEU A 785 -35.43 3.82 -8.77
CA LEU A 785 -34.82 4.33 -10.00
C LEU A 785 -35.90 4.82 -10.96
N GLN A 786 -35.79 6.06 -11.40
CA GLN A 786 -36.62 6.63 -12.47
C GLN A 786 -35.76 6.74 -13.74
N ILE A 787 -36.14 6.00 -14.78
CA ILE A 787 -35.44 6.00 -16.07
C ILE A 787 -36.46 6.13 -17.20
N GLY A 788 -36.21 7.08 -18.12
CA GLY A 788 -37.01 7.30 -19.32
C GLY A 788 -36.17 7.44 -20.59
N ASP A 789 -34.84 7.60 -20.48
CA ASP A 789 -33.94 7.73 -21.62
C ASP A 789 -32.93 6.57 -21.69
N LEU A 790 -32.90 5.89 -22.85
CA LEU A 790 -31.97 4.81 -23.16
C LEU A 790 -30.50 5.24 -23.10
N ALA A 791 -30.20 6.52 -23.34
CA ALA A 791 -28.85 7.05 -23.27
C ALA A 791 -28.23 6.93 -21.86
N ASN A 792 -29.07 6.80 -20.82
CA ASN A 792 -28.65 6.73 -19.42
C ASN A 792 -28.73 5.31 -18.84
N ILE A 793 -28.73 4.27 -19.68
CA ILE A 793 -28.84 2.87 -19.25
C ILE A 793 -27.69 2.43 -18.32
N ASP A 794 -26.54 3.11 -18.37
CA ASP A 794 -25.43 2.88 -17.43
C ASP A 794 -25.82 3.12 -15.96
N LEU A 795 -26.75 4.04 -15.68
CA LEU A 795 -27.25 4.29 -14.32
C LEU A 795 -28.01 3.07 -13.78
N LEU A 796 -28.78 2.41 -14.64
CA LEU A 796 -29.44 1.15 -14.30
C LEU A 796 -28.42 0.07 -14.01
N ARG A 797 -27.41 -0.09 -14.88
CA ARG A 797 -26.32 -1.06 -14.68
C ARG A 797 -25.65 -0.86 -13.31
N GLN A 798 -25.32 0.38 -12.96
CA GLN A 798 -24.73 0.70 -11.66
C GLN A 798 -25.64 0.36 -10.48
N LEU A 799 -26.95 0.64 -10.56
CA LEU A 799 -27.87 0.30 -9.46
C LEU A 799 -28.15 -1.21 -9.33
N VAL A 800 -28.17 -1.95 -10.44
CA VAL A 800 -28.24 -3.43 -10.39
C VAL A 800 -26.97 -3.99 -9.73
N GLN A 801 -25.79 -3.44 -10.06
CA GLN A 801 -24.54 -3.81 -9.39
C GLN A 801 -24.52 -3.42 -7.91
N ALA A 802 -25.04 -2.23 -7.56
CA ALA A 802 -25.15 -1.78 -6.18
C ALA A 802 -26.07 -2.69 -5.36
N HIS A 803 -27.21 -3.10 -5.94
CA HIS A 803 -28.14 -4.03 -5.33
C HIS A 803 -27.50 -5.40 -5.06
N ALA A 804 -26.78 -5.95 -6.06
CA ALA A 804 -26.00 -7.17 -5.88
C ALA A 804 -24.93 -7.03 -4.79
N TYR A 805 -24.22 -5.90 -4.75
CA TYR A 805 -23.25 -5.60 -3.71
C TYR A 805 -23.88 -5.60 -2.31
N TRP A 806 -24.98 -4.87 -2.11
CA TRP A 806 -25.69 -4.83 -0.83
C TRP A 806 -26.14 -6.21 -0.40
N ARG A 807 -26.69 -7.01 -1.30
CA ARG A 807 -27.13 -8.38 -1.02
C ARG A 807 -25.97 -9.27 -0.57
N LEU A 808 -24.83 -9.21 -1.25
CA LEU A 808 -23.61 -9.94 -0.86
C LEU A 808 -23.07 -9.49 0.50
N LYS A 809 -23.28 -8.22 0.84
CA LYS A 809 -22.95 -7.65 2.15
C LYS A 809 -24.04 -7.83 3.22
N GLY A 810 -25.13 -8.50 2.88
CA GLY A 810 -26.23 -8.79 3.81
C GLY A 810 -27.16 -7.61 4.10
N LEU A 811 -27.24 -6.64 3.21
CA LEU A 811 -28.23 -5.57 3.21
C LEU A 811 -29.29 -5.91 2.15
N ALA A 812 -30.47 -6.35 2.59
CA ALA A 812 -31.61 -6.62 1.71
C ALA A 812 -32.35 -5.33 1.38
N VAL A 813 -32.57 -5.08 0.09
CA VAL A 813 -33.19 -3.85 -0.45
C VAL A 813 -34.16 -4.25 -1.55
N ASP A 814 -35.30 -3.57 -1.66
CA ASP A 814 -36.17 -3.69 -2.83
C ASP A 814 -35.77 -2.60 -3.84
N LEU A 815 -35.22 -2.99 -5.00
CA LEU A 815 -34.89 -2.07 -6.08
C LEU A 815 -36.09 -1.94 -7.03
N VAL A 816 -36.76 -0.80 -6.98
CA VAL A 816 -37.92 -0.50 -7.83
C VAL A 816 -37.47 0.36 -9.01
N ILE A 817 -37.74 -0.10 -10.22
CA ILE A 817 -37.37 0.58 -11.47
C ILE A 817 -38.65 1.05 -12.16
N TRP A 818 -38.81 2.37 -12.24
CA TRP A 818 -39.85 3.01 -13.03
C TRP A 818 -39.36 3.25 -14.45
N ASN A 819 -40.02 2.59 -15.39
CA ASN A 819 -39.86 2.88 -16.80
C ASN A 819 -40.82 4.03 -17.19
N GLU A 820 -40.27 5.22 -17.43
CA GLU A 820 -40.99 6.44 -17.83
C GLU A 820 -41.04 6.67 -19.36
N ASP A 821 -40.60 5.69 -20.18
CA ASP A 821 -40.66 5.81 -21.64
C ASP A 821 -42.11 5.96 -22.13
N ARG A 822 -42.36 7.06 -22.85
CA ARG A 822 -43.67 7.45 -23.38
C ARG A 822 -43.70 7.27 -24.89
N ALA A 823 -43.75 6.04 -25.40
CA ALA A 823 -44.25 5.78 -26.76
C ALA A 823 -44.53 4.29 -27.04
N GLY A 824 -45.73 4.02 -27.54
CA GLY A 824 -46.13 2.72 -28.06
C GLY A 824 -45.32 2.28 -29.29
N TYR A 825 -45.33 0.95 -29.49
CA TYR A 825 -44.81 0.18 -30.62
C TYR A 825 -43.32 -0.23 -30.63
N ARG A 826 -42.47 0.26 -29.71
CA ARG A 826 -41.10 -0.27 -29.54
C ARG A 826 -40.74 -0.34 -28.05
N GLN A 827 -40.98 -1.49 -27.40
CA GLN A 827 -40.60 -1.78 -26.01
C GLN A 827 -39.07 -1.89 -25.79
N LEU A 828 -38.26 -1.18 -26.57
CA LEU A 828 -36.80 -1.32 -26.60
C LEU A 828 -36.14 -1.04 -25.24
N LEU A 829 -36.58 -0.01 -24.51
CA LEU A 829 -36.03 0.28 -23.18
C LEU A 829 -36.40 -0.82 -22.18
N HIS A 830 -37.65 -1.32 -22.22
CA HIS A 830 -38.08 -2.40 -21.34
C HIS A 830 -37.29 -3.69 -21.60
N ASP A 831 -37.12 -4.08 -22.85
CA ASP A 831 -36.36 -5.28 -23.24
C ASP A 831 -34.89 -5.18 -22.83
N GLN A 832 -34.28 -4.00 -22.93
CA GLN A 832 -32.91 -3.79 -22.44
C GLN A 832 -32.80 -3.82 -20.92
N ILE A 833 -33.77 -3.24 -20.19
CA ILE A 833 -33.84 -3.35 -18.71
C ILE A 833 -33.87 -4.82 -18.31
N MET A 834 -34.78 -5.60 -18.91
CA MET A 834 -34.93 -7.02 -18.60
C MET A 834 -33.70 -7.82 -19.03
N GLY A 835 -33.08 -7.50 -20.17
CA GLY A 835 -31.84 -8.12 -20.64
C GLY A 835 -30.66 -7.89 -19.69
N LEU A 836 -30.49 -6.68 -19.16
CA LEU A 836 -29.45 -6.36 -18.17
C LEU A 836 -29.66 -7.09 -16.85
N ILE A 837 -30.91 -7.19 -16.38
CA ILE A 837 -31.23 -7.94 -15.16
C ILE A 837 -30.98 -9.44 -15.37
N ALA A 838 -31.37 -9.99 -16.52
CA ALA A 838 -31.18 -11.41 -16.85
C ALA A 838 -29.69 -11.79 -17.02
N ALA A 839 -28.86 -10.86 -17.49
CA ALA A 839 -27.40 -11.05 -17.58
C ALA A 839 -26.68 -10.91 -16.22
N GLY A 840 -27.33 -10.34 -15.22
CA GLY A 840 -26.78 -10.20 -13.86
C GLY A 840 -26.91 -11.46 -13.02
N ILE A 841 -26.15 -11.53 -11.93
CA ILE A 841 -26.20 -12.64 -10.94
C ILE A 841 -27.60 -12.79 -10.30
N GLU A 842 -28.43 -11.74 -10.40
CA GLU A 842 -29.72 -11.61 -9.71
C GLU A 842 -30.95 -11.96 -10.56
N ALA A 843 -30.78 -12.59 -11.72
CA ALA A 843 -31.88 -12.96 -12.62
C ALA A 843 -33.02 -13.77 -11.95
N HIS A 844 -32.73 -14.45 -10.83
CA HIS A 844 -33.68 -15.29 -10.08
C HIS A 844 -34.46 -14.53 -8.98
N VAL A 845 -34.24 -13.23 -8.79
CA VAL A 845 -34.81 -12.41 -7.70
C VAL A 845 -35.79 -11.34 -8.22
N ILE A 846 -36.24 -11.44 -9.48
CA ILE A 846 -37.27 -10.54 -10.00
C ILE A 846 -38.61 -10.79 -9.27
N ASP A 847 -39.27 -9.71 -8.87
CA ASP A 847 -40.58 -9.73 -8.19
C ASP A 847 -40.62 -10.60 -6.92
N ARG A 848 -39.49 -10.66 -6.19
CA ARG A 848 -39.37 -11.31 -4.88
C ARG A 848 -38.91 -10.30 -3.83
N PRO A 849 -39.26 -10.49 -2.54
CA PRO A 849 -38.75 -9.64 -1.47
C PRO A 849 -37.21 -9.58 -1.45
N GLY A 850 -36.65 -8.38 -1.36
CA GLY A 850 -35.22 -8.09 -1.45
C GLY A 850 -34.68 -8.23 -2.88
N GLY A 851 -35.53 -7.91 -3.86
CA GLY A 851 -35.32 -8.16 -5.27
C GLY A 851 -35.59 -6.94 -6.15
N ILE A 852 -35.66 -7.18 -7.46
CA ILE A 852 -35.82 -6.13 -8.47
C ILE A 852 -37.26 -6.12 -9.01
N PHE A 853 -37.89 -4.95 -9.01
CA PHE A 853 -39.27 -4.74 -9.43
C PHE A 853 -39.33 -3.72 -10.57
N VAL A 854 -39.58 -4.17 -11.80
CA VAL A 854 -39.69 -3.28 -12.97
C VAL A 854 -41.16 -2.95 -13.23
N ARG A 855 -41.54 -1.68 -13.20
CA ARG A 855 -42.93 -1.24 -13.41
C ARG A 855 -43.02 -0.10 -14.43
N PRO A 856 -43.91 -0.17 -15.44
CA PRO A 856 -44.21 0.96 -16.30
C PRO A 856 -44.85 2.08 -15.48
N ALA A 857 -44.30 3.29 -15.53
CA ALA A 857 -44.78 4.39 -14.72
C ALA A 857 -46.27 4.68 -15.00
N GLU A 858 -46.72 4.58 -16.25
CA GLU A 858 -48.10 4.83 -16.70
C GLU A 858 -49.15 3.91 -16.04
N GLN A 859 -48.75 2.72 -15.58
CA GLN A 859 -49.64 1.76 -14.92
C GLN A 859 -49.77 1.99 -13.40
N ILE A 860 -49.04 2.97 -12.86
CA ILE A 860 -49.07 3.32 -11.44
C ILE A 860 -49.94 4.56 -11.26
N SER A 861 -50.96 4.46 -10.39
CA SER A 861 -51.83 5.60 -10.07
C SER A 861 -51.03 6.74 -9.43
N ASP A 862 -51.48 7.99 -9.57
CA ASP A 862 -50.75 9.13 -8.99
C ASP A 862 -50.64 9.03 -7.46
N GLU A 863 -51.65 8.50 -6.79
CA GLU A 863 -51.61 8.25 -5.35
C GLU A 863 -50.56 7.20 -4.97
N ASP A 864 -50.42 6.13 -5.77
CA ASP A 864 -49.42 5.08 -5.55
C ASP A 864 -48.00 5.51 -5.89
N ARG A 865 -47.83 6.38 -6.89
CA ARG A 865 -46.54 7.03 -7.17
C ARG A 865 -46.08 7.84 -5.98
N ILE A 866 -46.99 8.64 -5.39
CA ILE A 866 -46.70 9.41 -4.18
C ILE A 866 -46.34 8.48 -3.02
N LEU A 867 -47.06 7.36 -2.85
CA LEU A 867 -46.75 6.36 -1.82
C LEU A 867 -45.33 5.80 -1.99
N VAL A 868 -44.99 5.27 -3.17
CA VAL A 868 -43.68 4.66 -3.46
C VAL A 868 -42.54 5.67 -3.26
N GLN A 869 -42.70 6.89 -3.78
CA GLN A 869 -41.72 7.97 -3.55
C GLN A 869 -41.60 8.34 -2.08
N SER A 870 -42.69 8.27 -1.32
CA SER A 870 -42.68 8.62 0.10
C SER A 870 -41.98 7.58 0.96
N VAL A 871 -42.11 6.29 0.63
CA VAL A 871 -41.48 5.19 1.38
C VAL A 871 -40.05 4.91 0.93
N ALA A 872 -39.67 5.30 -0.29
CA ALA A 872 -38.32 5.13 -0.81
C ALA A 872 -37.28 5.80 0.11
N ARG A 873 -36.23 5.06 0.45
CA ARG A 873 -35.08 5.55 1.23
C ARG A 873 -34.13 6.37 0.36
N ALA A 874 -34.01 6.00 -0.91
CA ALA A 874 -33.29 6.77 -1.91
C ALA A 874 -34.07 6.78 -3.23
N ILE A 875 -34.14 7.94 -3.88
CA ILE A 875 -34.68 8.11 -5.22
C ILE A 875 -33.55 8.57 -6.12
N ILE A 876 -33.31 7.85 -7.20
CA ILE A 876 -32.30 8.11 -8.22
C ILE A 876 -33.04 8.35 -9.55
N SER A 877 -32.62 9.35 -10.31
CA SER A 877 -33.26 9.67 -11.59
C SER A 877 -32.22 9.96 -12.66
N ASP A 878 -32.43 9.44 -13.86
CA ASP A 878 -31.61 9.73 -15.05
C ASP A 878 -31.52 11.23 -15.38
N ARG A 879 -32.56 12.02 -15.04
CA ARG A 879 -32.58 13.49 -15.20
C ARG A 879 -31.61 14.24 -14.30
N ARG A 880 -31.04 13.59 -13.27
CA ARG A 880 -30.15 14.23 -12.28
C ARG A 880 -28.66 13.92 -12.51
N GLY A 881 -28.30 13.34 -13.65
CA GLY A 881 -26.92 13.05 -14.04
C GLY A 881 -26.40 11.73 -13.49
N ALA A 882 -25.07 11.56 -13.45
CA ALA A 882 -24.44 10.31 -13.01
C ALA A 882 -24.72 9.98 -11.53
N LEU A 883 -24.64 8.69 -11.18
CA LEU A 883 -24.90 8.23 -9.81
C LEU A 883 -24.00 8.93 -8.77
N ALA A 884 -22.72 9.11 -9.11
CA ALA A 884 -21.74 9.79 -8.26
C ALA A 884 -22.15 11.24 -7.96
N ASP A 885 -22.65 11.96 -8.95
CA ASP A 885 -23.10 13.35 -8.78
C ASP A 885 -24.32 13.42 -7.86
N GLN A 886 -25.27 12.48 -8.03
CA GLN A 886 -26.48 12.43 -7.20
C GLN A 886 -26.16 12.13 -5.73
N ILE A 887 -25.21 11.23 -5.46
CA ILE A 887 -24.76 10.89 -4.10
C ILE A 887 -23.92 12.01 -3.48
N ASN A 888 -23.10 12.70 -4.27
CA ASN A 888 -22.21 13.77 -3.79
C ASN A 888 -22.90 15.13 -3.66
N ARG A 889 -24.15 15.29 -4.11
CA ARG A 889 -24.92 16.53 -3.94
C ARG A 889 -25.09 16.82 -2.45
N ARG A 890 -24.21 17.68 -1.93
CA ARG A 890 -24.37 18.33 -0.63
C ARG A 890 -25.74 19.00 -0.64
N GLY A 891 -26.63 18.52 0.22
CA GLY A 891 -27.95 19.12 0.39
C GLY A 891 -27.78 20.62 0.68
N PHE A 892 -28.07 21.46 -0.32
CA PHE A 892 -28.46 22.82 -0.07
C PHE A 892 -29.80 22.74 0.65
N VAL A 893 -29.75 22.60 1.98
CA VAL A 893 -30.87 23.03 2.79
C VAL A 893 -30.88 24.54 2.65
N GLU A 894 -31.70 25.02 1.71
CA GLU A 894 -32.08 26.42 1.64
C GLU A 894 -32.49 26.81 3.06
N ARG A 895 -31.69 27.68 3.71
CA ARG A 895 -31.98 28.19 5.05
C ARG A 895 -33.20 29.10 4.91
N ARG A 896 -34.38 28.50 4.78
CA ARG A 896 -35.65 29.23 4.86
C ARG A 896 -35.79 29.63 6.31
N THR A 897 -35.34 30.84 6.61
CA THR A 897 -35.84 31.62 7.73
C THR A 897 -37.35 31.51 7.68
N SER A 898 -37.92 30.76 8.64
CA SER A 898 -39.33 30.87 8.90
C SER A 898 -39.59 32.35 9.18
N ARG A 899 -40.46 32.96 8.38
CA ARG A 899 -41.11 34.22 8.76
C ARG A 899 -42.03 33.89 9.93
N ALA A 900 -41.43 33.65 11.10
CA ALA A 900 -42.13 33.75 12.36
C ALA A 900 -42.50 35.22 12.49
N LYS A 901 -43.81 35.50 12.40
CA LYS A 901 -44.39 36.80 12.74
C LYS A 901 -43.77 37.22 14.08
N GLN A 902 -43.09 38.36 14.03
CA GLN A 902 -42.60 39.09 15.18
C GLN A 902 -43.81 39.42 16.06
N ILE A 903 -44.10 38.56 17.03
CA ILE A 903 -45.00 38.90 18.13
C ILE A 903 -44.12 39.59 19.15
N ASP A 904 -44.24 40.91 19.18
CA ASP A 904 -43.73 41.78 20.21
C ASP A 904 -44.27 41.34 21.57
N ARG A 905 -43.38 40.87 22.44
CA ARG A 905 -43.63 40.76 23.89
C ARG A 905 -42.36 41.15 24.64
N ARG A 906 -42.20 42.46 24.81
CA ARG A 906 -41.66 43.02 26.05
C ARG A 906 -42.42 42.46 27.24
N SER A 907 -41.71 42.32 28.36
CA SER A 907 -42.13 41.81 29.68
C SER A 907 -42.17 40.28 29.80
N PHE A 908 -41.20 39.71 30.52
CA PHE A 908 -41.44 39.12 31.84
C PHE A 908 -40.10 38.78 32.50
N VAL A 909 -39.79 39.55 33.55
CA VAL A 909 -38.69 39.37 34.49
C VAL A 909 -39.12 38.36 35.57
N GLU A 910 -38.15 37.54 35.97
CA GLU A 910 -38.01 36.74 37.19
C GLU A 910 -39.27 36.21 37.92
N LYS A 911 -39.34 34.88 38.06
CA LYS A 911 -39.75 34.26 39.32
C LYS A 911 -38.90 33.04 39.64
N ARG A 912 -38.11 33.18 40.71
CA ARG A 912 -37.45 32.10 41.45
C ARG A 912 -38.48 31.07 41.91
N VAL A 913 -38.13 29.78 41.81
CA VAL A 913 -38.73 28.72 42.63
C VAL A 913 -37.61 27.80 43.13
N SER A 914 -37.48 27.75 44.46
CA SER A 914 -36.62 26.86 45.25
C SER A 914 -37.32 25.50 45.50
N PRO A 915 -36.59 24.47 45.98
CA PRO A 915 -36.92 23.06 45.79
C PRO A 915 -37.86 22.51 46.89
N LEU A 916 -38.69 21.53 46.52
CA LEU A 916 -39.49 20.72 47.45
C LEU A 916 -38.92 19.30 47.50
N VAL A 917 -38.46 18.90 48.69
CA VAL A 917 -38.25 17.50 49.11
C VAL A 917 -39.15 17.27 50.36
N PRO A 918 -39.39 16.03 50.82
CA PRO A 918 -40.69 15.37 50.84
C PRO A 918 -41.29 15.28 52.26
N THR A 919 -42.58 14.91 52.38
CA THR A 919 -43.10 14.39 53.65
C THR A 919 -43.90 13.11 53.43
N ARG A 920 -43.46 12.06 54.14
CA ARG A 920 -44.16 10.81 54.40
C ARG A 920 -45.43 11.08 55.23
N ASN A 921 -46.49 10.30 55.01
CA ASN A 921 -47.10 9.47 56.07
C ASN A 921 -48.14 8.50 55.49
N HIS A 922 -48.08 7.27 56.01
CA HIS A 922 -48.86 6.05 55.77
C HIS A 922 -48.54 5.20 54.55
#